data_AF-A0A7S4Q706-F1
#
_entry.id   AF-A0A7S4Q706-F1
#
_cell.length_a   1.000
_cell.length_b   1.000
_cell.length_c   1.000
_cell.angle_alpha   90.00
_cell.angle_beta   90.00
_cell.angle_gamma   90.00
#
_symmetry.space_group_name_H-M   'P 1'
#
loop_
_entity.id
_entity.type
_entity.pdbx_description
1 polymer ?
#
loop_
_entity_poly.entity_id
_entity_poly.type
_entity_poly.pdbx_seq_one_letter_code
_entity_poly.pdbx_strand_id
1 'polypeptide(L)'
;QGSRTSAIRRGHRRAVAAGLQATDRRLSVTAWLAWTKELAASQQSAASDRRLRVWLLGTYRRAGLVLLQRCLRSWLAQCQQGRAAERDVREPALAAIALSDRRACCWWSFRLWRAAARCRRDAGGADAARQLAGRRQREWQRKQHGGGEHIEAAFGRTSDTVVHFVNGKEDEAVSELCQAEPLGDFPAARVSSWVDLHGASASSLREEAALQLREAAALGIVQQGVKGVHAVDITVAQEGSKLRCDVAATCGAAISAVSDAVKAMWRDGGSEARRLLEGLGAEGAAEPRVQISWPFEHARAALRRRHPELEVGLPLLEALAREVEALAAEFRGAWEEACEHSPADAEGLRQIRSGRREGGRWLSEDEVPAGSQRQAGQPSCRGLVQDALEAQRLLKGSLAPGTRWASVALDEAAGVSYGDPSRVWISGGDALLPHAEHYDPGVKPDVAMQPSAGEGGGVMESFHPYSHLADRSRLVIVFDRGQDLVRGVAQLCQALDVLWVHNGFADPDALGHRQVCLGVQQLLCPQGRPRPHVTELQLQLRLLYDVRQRAVVKSHAAMQRLLLDRGCVNASDANDVLRVVLCSLEGAPQGSQVRKPDAPAGAALAAELQRAEAKLRVSDPQLALLVSRLGTLLLQELRCVRDLLSAAFGLLKKPPPAL
;
A
#
# COMPACT_ATOMS: atom_id res chain seq x y z
N GLN A 1 49.08 -6.57 -20.73
CA GLN A 1 47.79 -7.20 -20.32
C GLN A 1 47.63 -8.63 -20.85
N GLY A 2 47.71 -8.89 -22.16
CA GLY A 2 47.35 -10.20 -22.76
C GLY A 2 47.98 -11.47 -22.15
N SER A 3 49.25 -11.41 -21.69
CA SER A 3 49.91 -12.54 -21.00
C SER A 3 49.21 -12.94 -19.70
N ARG A 4 48.79 -11.97 -18.88
CA ARG A 4 48.04 -12.20 -17.63
C ARG A 4 46.69 -12.86 -17.90
N THR A 5 45.98 -12.40 -18.94
CA THR A 5 44.70 -13.00 -19.37
C THR A 5 44.89 -14.44 -19.89
N SER A 6 45.99 -14.75 -20.60
CA SER A 6 46.28 -16.11 -21.07
C SER A 6 46.76 -17.04 -19.95
N ALA A 7 47.40 -16.52 -18.91
CA ALA A 7 47.74 -17.27 -17.70
C ALA A 7 46.47 -17.67 -16.93
N ILE A 8 45.58 -16.72 -16.63
CA ILE A 8 44.30 -16.98 -15.94
C ILE A 8 43.46 -18.01 -16.72
N ARG A 9 43.33 -17.86 -18.04
CA ARG A 9 42.61 -18.83 -18.89
C ARG A 9 43.22 -20.23 -18.88
N ARG A 10 44.56 -20.36 -18.76
CA ARG A 10 45.25 -21.66 -18.67
C ARG A 10 45.09 -22.30 -17.29
N GLY A 11 45.21 -21.52 -16.21
CA GLY A 11 44.92 -21.99 -14.84
C GLY A 11 43.48 -22.47 -14.70
N HIS A 12 42.51 -21.67 -15.12
CA HIS A 12 41.08 -22.04 -15.08
C HIS A 12 40.77 -23.30 -15.91
N ARG A 13 41.36 -23.47 -17.11
CA ARG A 13 41.20 -24.71 -17.89
C ARG A 13 41.77 -25.94 -17.17
N ARG A 14 42.91 -25.81 -16.46
CA ARG A 14 43.47 -26.90 -15.64
C ARG A 14 42.56 -27.23 -14.45
N ALA A 15 42.03 -26.24 -13.73
CA ALA A 15 41.12 -26.46 -12.61
C ALA A 15 39.78 -27.11 -13.03
N VAL A 16 39.25 -26.75 -14.22
CA VAL A 16 38.05 -27.42 -14.78
C VAL A 16 38.35 -28.85 -15.24
N ALA A 17 39.49 -29.08 -15.89
CA ALA A 17 39.91 -30.43 -16.27
C ALA A 17 40.15 -31.33 -15.05
N ALA A 18 40.80 -30.82 -14.00
CA ALA A 18 41.03 -31.51 -12.75
C ALA A 18 39.70 -31.86 -12.05
N GLY A 19 38.74 -30.92 -11.97
CA GLY A 19 37.41 -31.20 -11.43
C GLY A 19 36.65 -32.28 -12.21
N LEU A 20 36.74 -32.27 -13.54
CA LEU A 20 36.10 -33.27 -14.40
C LEU A 20 36.77 -34.65 -14.32
N GLN A 21 38.08 -34.73 -14.17
CA GLN A 21 38.80 -35.99 -13.92
C GLN A 21 38.56 -36.50 -12.50
N ALA A 22 38.46 -35.61 -11.50
CA ALA A 22 38.17 -35.98 -10.13
C ALA A 22 36.77 -36.60 -10.00
N THR A 23 35.78 -36.18 -10.80
CA THR A 23 34.43 -36.81 -10.80
C THR A 23 34.36 -38.26 -11.29
N ASP A 24 35.39 -38.81 -11.95
CA ASP A 24 35.43 -40.25 -12.27
C ASP A 24 35.91 -41.11 -11.07
N ARG A 25 36.25 -40.49 -9.94
CA ARG A 25 36.50 -41.16 -8.64
C ARG A 25 35.57 -40.57 -7.57
N ARG A 26 35.24 -41.37 -6.55
CA ARG A 26 34.24 -40.97 -5.52
C ARG A 26 34.73 -39.71 -4.77
N LEU A 27 34.14 -38.56 -5.07
CA LEU A 27 34.46 -37.28 -4.42
C LEU A 27 33.87 -37.23 -3.00
N SER A 28 34.68 -36.79 -2.04
CA SER A 28 34.19 -36.30 -0.75
C SER A 28 33.82 -34.82 -0.83
N VAL A 29 32.91 -34.38 0.04
CA VAL A 29 32.48 -32.96 0.15
C VAL A 29 33.68 -32.01 0.33
N THR A 30 34.73 -32.43 1.04
CA THR A 30 35.98 -31.67 1.20
C THR A 30 36.69 -31.33 -0.11
N ALA A 31 36.69 -32.21 -1.10
CA ALA A 31 37.30 -31.93 -2.41
C ALA A 31 36.47 -30.94 -3.24
N TRP A 32 35.14 -30.98 -3.12
CA TRP A 32 34.25 -29.99 -3.73
C TRP A 32 34.41 -28.61 -3.07
N LEU A 33 34.53 -28.56 -1.74
CA LEU A 33 34.80 -27.32 -0.98
C LEU A 33 36.20 -26.73 -1.23
N ALA A 34 37.20 -27.57 -1.52
CA ALA A 34 38.51 -27.07 -1.95
C ALA A 34 38.41 -26.39 -3.33
N TRP A 35 37.72 -27.03 -4.28
CA TRP A 35 37.50 -26.48 -5.62
C TRP A 35 36.72 -25.15 -5.60
N THR A 36 35.69 -25.00 -4.75
CA THR A 36 34.95 -23.73 -4.63
C THR A 36 35.79 -22.61 -4.00
N LYS A 37 36.77 -22.93 -3.13
CA LYS A 37 37.73 -21.94 -2.59
C LYS A 37 38.72 -21.43 -3.64
N GLU A 38 39.29 -22.31 -4.47
CA GLU A 38 40.11 -21.87 -5.62
C GLU A 38 39.30 -21.04 -6.64
N LEU A 39 38.01 -21.36 -6.80
CA LEU A 39 37.06 -20.61 -7.62
C LEU A 39 36.93 -19.15 -7.15
N ALA A 40 36.79 -18.93 -5.85
CA ALA A 40 36.61 -17.61 -5.25
C ALA A 40 37.87 -16.73 -5.42
N ALA A 41 39.05 -17.28 -5.11
CA ALA A 41 40.33 -16.60 -5.33
C ALA A 41 40.54 -16.26 -6.82
N SER A 42 40.17 -17.18 -7.72
CA SER A 42 40.22 -16.94 -9.17
C SER A 42 39.32 -15.78 -9.61
N GLN A 43 38.11 -15.64 -9.05
CA GLN A 43 37.21 -14.53 -9.37
C GLN A 43 37.68 -13.19 -8.79
N GLN A 44 38.25 -13.16 -7.58
CA GLN A 44 38.87 -11.95 -7.03
C GLN A 44 40.03 -11.46 -7.93
N SER A 45 40.85 -12.36 -8.48
CA SER A 45 41.92 -11.99 -9.42
C SER A 45 41.42 -11.39 -10.75
N ALA A 46 40.16 -11.65 -11.11
CA ALA A 46 39.51 -11.19 -12.34
C ALA A 46 38.67 -9.90 -12.15
N ALA A 47 38.77 -9.24 -11.00
CA ALA A 47 37.93 -8.10 -10.64
C ALA A 47 38.08 -6.86 -11.54
N SER A 48 39.07 -6.77 -12.44
CA SER A 48 39.26 -5.62 -13.33
C SER A 48 38.77 -5.80 -14.79
N ASP A 49 38.43 -7.01 -15.25
CA ASP A 49 38.04 -7.26 -16.65
C ASP A 49 36.59 -7.77 -16.78
N ARG A 50 35.68 -6.88 -17.21
CA ARG A 50 34.25 -7.18 -17.44
C ARG A 50 34.02 -8.28 -18.48
N ARG A 51 34.85 -8.38 -19.53
CA ARG A 51 34.73 -9.42 -20.56
C ARG A 51 35.20 -10.78 -20.03
N LEU A 52 36.25 -10.80 -19.22
CA LEU A 52 36.73 -12.02 -18.57
C LEU A 52 35.71 -12.56 -17.55
N ARG A 53 35.07 -11.69 -16.74
CA ARG A 53 34.00 -12.11 -15.81
C ARG A 53 32.81 -12.75 -16.54
N VAL A 54 32.30 -12.13 -17.61
CA VAL A 54 31.17 -12.66 -18.39
C VAL A 54 31.51 -13.99 -19.05
N TRP A 55 32.73 -14.14 -19.59
CA TRP A 55 33.20 -15.39 -20.16
C TRP A 55 33.26 -16.52 -19.11
N LEU A 56 33.85 -16.23 -17.93
CA LEU A 56 33.94 -17.18 -16.82
C LEU A 56 32.56 -17.66 -16.34
N LEU A 57 31.61 -16.74 -16.12
CA LEU A 57 30.23 -17.09 -15.76
C LEU A 57 29.56 -18.00 -16.81
N GLY A 58 29.81 -17.72 -18.10
CA GLY A 58 29.33 -18.53 -19.22
C GLY A 58 29.89 -19.96 -19.25
N THR A 59 31.15 -20.18 -18.88
CA THR A 59 31.72 -21.53 -18.72
C THR A 59 31.24 -22.20 -17.44
N TYR A 60 31.13 -21.48 -16.31
CA TYR A 60 30.68 -22.05 -15.04
C TYR A 60 29.25 -22.61 -15.12
N ARG A 61 28.29 -21.87 -15.70
CA ARG A 61 26.89 -22.34 -15.85
C ARG A 61 26.80 -23.63 -16.69
N ARG A 62 27.66 -23.79 -17.71
CA ARG A 62 27.72 -25.01 -18.54
C ARG A 62 28.37 -26.18 -17.80
N ALA A 63 29.49 -25.95 -17.11
CA ALA A 63 30.17 -26.99 -16.33
C ALA A 63 29.28 -27.53 -15.21
N GLY A 64 28.62 -26.64 -14.45
CA GLY A 64 27.67 -27.03 -13.40
C GLY A 64 26.50 -27.86 -13.93
N LEU A 65 25.91 -27.49 -15.07
CA LEU A 65 24.84 -28.26 -15.71
C LEU A 65 25.29 -29.67 -16.13
N VAL A 66 26.50 -29.82 -16.70
CA VAL A 66 27.03 -31.13 -17.10
C VAL A 66 27.32 -32.02 -15.89
N LEU A 67 27.88 -31.44 -14.82
CA LEU A 67 28.13 -32.14 -13.55
C LEU A 67 26.81 -32.60 -12.90
N LEU A 68 25.83 -31.70 -12.77
CA LEU A 68 24.50 -32.02 -12.23
C LEU A 68 23.81 -33.12 -13.05
N GLN A 69 23.90 -33.07 -14.38
CA GLN A 69 23.32 -34.09 -15.26
C GLN A 69 24.03 -35.44 -15.14
N ARG A 70 25.35 -35.49 -14.89
CA ARG A 70 26.07 -36.74 -14.57
C ARG A 70 25.63 -37.31 -13.22
N CYS A 71 25.56 -36.49 -12.17
CA CYS A 71 25.12 -36.92 -10.84
C CYS A 71 23.68 -37.48 -10.87
N LEU A 72 22.75 -36.78 -11.51
CA LEU A 72 21.36 -37.24 -11.66
C LEU A 72 21.25 -38.57 -12.43
N ARG A 73 22.08 -38.80 -13.46
CA ARG A 73 22.11 -40.09 -14.19
C ARG A 73 22.66 -41.22 -13.31
N SER A 74 23.72 -40.97 -12.54
CA SER A 74 24.28 -41.95 -11.59
C SER A 74 23.27 -42.33 -10.51
N TRP A 75 22.61 -41.34 -9.91
CA TRP A 75 21.56 -41.53 -8.91
C TRP A 75 20.35 -42.31 -9.46
N LEU A 76 19.87 -41.97 -10.66
CA LEU A 76 18.78 -42.72 -11.32
C LEU A 76 19.14 -44.19 -11.56
N ALA A 77 20.38 -44.49 -11.95
CA ALA A 77 20.85 -45.86 -12.13
C ALA A 77 20.92 -46.63 -10.79
N GLN A 78 21.34 -45.98 -9.71
CA GLN A 78 21.37 -46.58 -8.37
C GLN A 78 19.96 -46.85 -7.82
N CYS A 79 19.00 -45.95 -8.08
CA CYS A 79 17.59 -46.16 -7.74
C CYS A 79 16.99 -47.32 -8.55
N GLN A 80 17.31 -47.43 -9.85
CA GLN A 80 16.88 -48.56 -10.69
C GLN A 80 17.48 -49.91 -10.26
N GLN A 81 18.61 -49.91 -9.54
CA GLN A 81 19.23 -51.09 -8.94
C GLN A 81 18.74 -51.38 -7.51
N GLY A 82 17.82 -50.57 -6.96
CA GLY A 82 17.30 -50.72 -5.59
C GLY A 82 18.30 -50.40 -4.47
N ARG A 83 19.37 -49.63 -4.76
CA ARG A 83 20.51 -49.42 -3.84
C ARG A 83 20.55 -48.08 -3.12
N ALA A 84 19.60 -47.18 -3.38
CA ALA A 84 19.60 -45.84 -2.79
C ALA A 84 18.91 -45.85 -1.41
N ALA A 85 19.67 -45.56 -0.35
CA ALA A 85 19.13 -45.35 0.99
C ALA A 85 18.65 -43.90 1.17
N GLU A 86 17.69 -43.68 2.07
CA GLU A 86 16.95 -42.40 2.18
C GLU A 86 17.83 -41.18 2.52
N ARG A 87 19.00 -41.39 3.15
CA ARG A 87 19.98 -40.32 3.43
C ARG A 87 20.63 -39.74 2.17
N ASP A 88 20.86 -40.54 1.13
CA ASP A 88 21.58 -40.10 -0.09
C ASP A 88 20.74 -39.18 -1.00
N VAL A 89 19.44 -39.03 -0.71
CA VAL A 89 18.50 -38.21 -1.48
C VAL A 89 18.67 -36.71 -1.19
N ARG A 90 19.24 -36.35 -0.02
CA ARG A 90 19.17 -34.97 0.50
C ARG A 90 20.09 -33.99 -0.23
N GLU A 91 21.35 -34.35 -0.47
CA GLU A 91 22.33 -33.44 -1.11
C GLU A 91 22.08 -33.19 -2.61
N PRO A 92 21.77 -34.19 -3.45
CA PRO A 92 21.54 -33.95 -4.89
C PRO A 92 20.32 -33.06 -5.17
N ALA A 93 19.29 -33.15 -4.33
CA ALA A 93 18.09 -32.33 -4.44
C ALA A 93 18.37 -30.84 -4.16
N LEU A 94 19.12 -30.55 -3.09
CA LEU A 94 19.53 -29.17 -2.74
C LEU A 94 20.42 -28.56 -3.83
N ALA A 95 21.36 -29.32 -4.38
CA ALA A 95 22.23 -28.88 -5.49
C ALA A 95 21.45 -28.59 -6.78
N ALA A 96 20.34 -29.30 -7.05
CA ALA A 96 19.50 -29.06 -8.22
C ALA A 96 18.65 -27.78 -8.08
N ILE A 97 18.08 -27.54 -6.90
CA ILE A 97 17.22 -26.37 -6.61
C ILE A 97 18.01 -25.06 -6.70
N ALA A 98 19.28 -25.05 -6.28
CA ALA A 98 20.14 -23.87 -6.27
C ALA A 98 20.55 -23.33 -7.66
N LEU A 99 20.24 -24.04 -8.76
CA LEU A 99 20.75 -23.73 -10.11
C LEU A 99 19.70 -23.75 -11.25
N SER A 100 18.42 -23.99 -10.93
CA SER A 100 17.36 -24.22 -11.93
C SER A 100 16.57 -22.98 -12.34
N ASP A 101 16.46 -22.77 -13.65
CA ASP A 101 15.58 -21.76 -14.28
C ASP A 101 14.10 -22.23 -14.28
N ARG A 102 13.13 -21.32 -14.09
CA ARG A 102 11.71 -21.63 -13.80
C ARG A 102 11.09 -22.63 -14.79
N ARG A 103 11.47 -22.60 -16.07
CA ARG A 103 10.91 -23.50 -17.11
C ARG A 103 11.46 -24.93 -17.05
N ALA A 104 12.62 -25.17 -16.45
CA ALA A 104 13.20 -26.51 -16.35
C ALA A 104 12.48 -27.38 -15.31
N CYS A 105 12.07 -26.79 -14.19
CA CYS A 105 11.46 -27.50 -13.07
C CYS A 105 10.18 -28.25 -13.49
N CYS A 106 9.25 -27.59 -14.18
CA CYS A 106 7.96 -28.18 -14.55
C CYS A 106 8.10 -29.48 -15.37
N TRP A 107 9.07 -29.53 -16.30
CA TRP A 107 9.30 -30.70 -17.16
C TRP A 107 9.93 -31.88 -16.39
N TRP A 108 10.84 -31.59 -15.45
CA TRP A 108 11.47 -32.61 -14.60
C TRP A 108 10.53 -33.12 -13.50
N SER A 109 9.76 -32.25 -12.86
CA SER A 109 8.72 -32.64 -11.89
C SER A 109 7.69 -33.58 -12.53
N PHE A 110 7.26 -33.31 -13.76
CA PHE A 110 6.36 -34.21 -14.49
C PHE A 110 6.98 -35.58 -14.77
N ARG A 111 8.29 -35.65 -15.10
CA ARG A 111 8.98 -36.94 -15.28
C ARG A 111 9.20 -37.70 -13.97
N LEU A 112 9.54 -37.02 -12.87
CA LEU A 112 9.65 -37.62 -11.53
C LEU A 112 8.31 -38.19 -11.05
N TRP A 113 7.22 -37.42 -11.18
CA TRP A 113 5.87 -37.88 -10.87
C TRP A 113 5.48 -39.10 -11.73
N ARG A 114 5.78 -39.07 -13.03
CA ARG A 114 5.50 -40.18 -13.97
C ARG A 114 6.43 -41.39 -13.82
N ALA A 115 7.50 -41.29 -13.01
CA ALA A 115 8.31 -42.42 -12.57
C ALA A 115 7.73 -43.03 -11.28
N ALA A 116 7.45 -42.21 -10.27
CA ALA A 116 6.79 -42.65 -9.03
C ALA A 116 5.42 -43.32 -9.29
N ALA A 117 4.66 -42.82 -10.28
CA ALA A 117 3.39 -43.40 -10.74
C ALA A 117 3.53 -44.66 -11.64
N ARG A 118 4.76 -45.17 -11.84
CA ARG A 118 5.02 -46.54 -12.31
C ARG A 118 5.37 -47.45 -11.14
N CYS A 119 6.32 -47.05 -10.29
CA CYS A 119 6.68 -47.82 -9.09
C CYS A 119 5.47 -48.15 -8.18
N ARG A 120 4.48 -47.24 -8.07
CA ARG A 120 3.21 -47.52 -7.36
C ARG A 120 2.23 -48.44 -8.10
N ARG A 121 2.39 -48.60 -9.41
CA ARG A 121 1.56 -49.44 -10.29
C ARG A 121 2.07 -50.87 -10.30
N ASP A 122 3.39 -51.02 -10.27
CA ASP A 122 4.09 -52.30 -10.15
C ASP A 122 3.92 -52.92 -8.74
N ALA A 123 3.47 -52.12 -7.76
CA ALA A 123 3.14 -52.51 -6.39
C ALA A 123 1.67 -52.97 -6.17
N GLY A 124 1.05 -53.65 -7.15
CA GLY A 124 -0.15 -54.48 -6.95
C GLY A 124 -1.52 -53.79 -6.83
N GLY A 125 -1.63 -52.46 -6.85
CA GLY A 125 -2.87 -51.72 -6.58
C GLY A 125 -3.89 -51.62 -7.74
N ALA A 126 -4.28 -52.72 -8.38
CA ALA A 126 -5.07 -52.70 -9.62
C ALA A 126 -6.56 -52.28 -9.46
N ASP A 127 -7.29 -52.85 -8.48
CA ASP A 127 -8.76 -52.74 -8.46
C ASP A 127 -9.30 -51.45 -7.81
N ALA A 128 -8.58 -50.86 -6.86
CA ALA A 128 -8.94 -49.56 -6.27
C ALA A 128 -9.05 -48.46 -7.34
N ALA A 129 -8.19 -48.50 -8.36
CA ALA A 129 -8.22 -47.57 -9.48
C ALA A 129 -9.49 -47.75 -10.36
N ARG A 130 -9.92 -49.01 -10.58
CA ARG A 130 -11.13 -49.34 -11.35
C ARG A 130 -12.39 -48.86 -10.63
N GLN A 131 -12.50 -49.10 -9.32
CA GLN A 131 -13.64 -48.66 -8.52
C GLN A 131 -13.78 -47.13 -8.49
N LEU A 132 -12.66 -46.40 -8.38
CA LEU A 132 -12.68 -44.93 -8.35
C LEU A 132 -13.11 -44.31 -9.69
N ALA A 133 -12.65 -44.86 -10.82
CA ALA A 133 -13.10 -44.46 -12.15
C ALA A 133 -14.60 -44.74 -12.33
N GLY A 134 -15.06 -45.93 -11.94
CA GLY A 134 -16.47 -46.35 -12.01
C GLY A 134 -17.42 -45.60 -11.09
N ARG A 135 -16.94 -44.82 -10.10
CA ARG A 135 -17.77 -43.84 -9.37
C ARG A 135 -17.93 -42.54 -10.15
N ARG A 136 -16.82 -41.93 -10.58
CA ARG A 136 -16.83 -40.61 -11.27
C ARG A 136 -17.62 -40.61 -12.58
N GLN A 137 -17.63 -41.71 -13.34
CA GLN A 137 -18.39 -41.77 -14.60
C GLN A 137 -19.91 -41.74 -14.37
N ARG A 138 -20.41 -42.40 -13.31
CA ARG A 138 -21.83 -42.33 -12.90
C ARG A 138 -22.22 -40.97 -12.32
N GLU A 139 -21.28 -40.34 -11.61
CA GLU A 139 -21.45 -38.98 -11.07
C GLU A 139 -21.49 -37.90 -12.18
N TRP A 140 -20.74 -38.11 -13.27
CA TRP A 140 -20.80 -37.26 -14.47
C TRP A 140 -22.11 -37.45 -15.26
N GLN A 141 -22.57 -38.69 -15.46
CA GLN A 141 -23.84 -38.96 -16.14
C GLN A 141 -25.05 -38.32 -15.43
N ARG A 142 -25.09 -38.34 -14.09
CA ARG A 142 -26.11 -37.64 -13.28
C ARG A 142 -26.13 -36.12 -13.47
N LYS A 143 -25.08 -35.52 -14.03
CA LYS A 143 -24.97 -34.07 -14.29
C LYS A 143 -25.19 -33.70 -15.77
N GLN A 144 -25.60 -34.65 -16.61
CA GLN A 144 -25.92 -34.42 -18.03
C GLN A 144 -27.42 -34.53 -18.34
N HIS A 145 -28.20 -35.20 -17.48
CA HIS A 145 -29.65 -35.35 -17.65
C HIS A 145 -30.36 -35.06 -16.32
N GLY A 146 -31.00 -33.89 -16.21
CA GLY A 146 -31.68 -33.45 -15.00
C GLY A 146 -31.82 -31.93 -14.89
N GLY A 147 -32.73 -31.35 -15.65
CA GLY A 147 -33.28 -30.01 -15.39
C GLY A 147 -34.81 -30.10 -15.40
N GLY A 148 -35.48 -29.38 -14.51
CA GLY A 148 -36.95 -29.39 -14.42
C GLY A 148 -37.52 -29.01 -13.05
N GLU A 149 -37.86 -27.73 -12.92
CA GLU A 149 -39.07 -27.22 -12.23
C GLU A 149 -39.27 -27.36 -10.70
N HIS A 150 -40.39 -26.80 -10.24
CA HIS A 150 -40.74 -26.43 -8.86
C HIS A 150 -41.41 -27.58 -8.06
N ILE A 151 -41.53 -27.40 -6.73
CA ILE A 151 -42.83 -27.37 -6.00
C ILE A 151 -42.61 -26.90 -4.55
N GLU A 152 -43.64 -26.30 -3.94
CA GLU A 152 -43.66 -25.86 -2.54
C GLU A 152 -44.19 -26.94 -1.55
N ALA A 153 -44.18 -26.59 -0.26
CA ALA A 153 -44.95 -27.17 0.85
C ALA A 153 -44.49 -28.50 1.49
N ALA A 154 -44.26 -28.45 2.81
CA ALA A 154 -45.03 -29.21 3.81
C ALA A 154 -44.81 -28.65 5.23
N PHE A 155 -45.85 -28.71 6.08
CA PHE A 155 -45.81 -28.37 7.52
C PHE A 155 -46.03 -29.64 8.36
N GLY A 156 -45.43 -29.74 9.55
CA GLY A 156 -45.70 -30.78 10.56
C GLY A 156 -44.59 -30.84 11.62
N ARG A 157 -44.80 -30.44 12.89
CA ARG A 157 -45.51 -31.17 13.97
C ARG A 157 -44.86 -32.51 14.35
N THR A 158 -44.54 -32.89 15.59
CA THR A 158 -44.42 -32.30 16.96
C THR A 158 -44.40 -33.52 17.90
N SER A 159 -43.44 -33.59 18.83
CA SER A 159 -43.51 -34.36 20.09
C SER A 159 -42.24 -34.02 20.89
N ASP A 160 -42.29 -33.29 22.01
CA ASP A 160 -42.87 -33.60 23.33
C ASP A 160 -42.14 -34.72 24.09
N THR A 161 -41.46 -34.33 25.18
CA THR A 161 -41.42 -35.04 26.47
C THR A 161 -40.94 -34.06 27.55
N VAL A 162 -41.69 -33.93 28.64
CA VAL A 162 -41.31 -33.19 29.86
C VAL A 162 -41.64 -34.08 31.07
N VAL A 163 -40.71 -34.21 32.02
CA VAL A 163 -40.93 -34.79 33.36
C VAL A 163 -40.12 -33.99 34.40
N HIS A 164 -40.59 -33.93 35.64
CA HIS A 164 -40.19 -32.96 36.68
C HIS A 164 -39.41 -33.58 37.88
N PHE A 165 -38.42 -32.82 38.39
CA PHE A 165 -38.07 -32.56 39.81
C PHE A 165 -37.73 -33.66 40.85
N VAL A 166 -37.23 -33.15 42.00
CA VAL A 166 -37.17 -33.68 43.39
C VAL A 166 -35.87 -34.40 43.82
N ASN A 167 -35.33 -34.29 45.06
CA ASN A 167 -35.10 -33.19 46.05
C ASN A 167 -34.25 -33.73 47.26
N GLY A 168 -33.68 -32.86 48.12
CA GLY A 168 -33.05 -33.17 49.43
C GLY A 168 -31.56 -32.75 49.53
N LYS A 169 -31.07 -31.96 50.52
CA LYS A 169 -31.07 -32.04 52.02
C LYS A 169 -29.94 -32.93 52.58
N GLU A 170 -29.18 -32.62 53.65
CA GLU A 170 -29.07 -31.48 54.62
C GLU A 170 -27.59 -31.44 55.15
N ASP A 171 -27.08 -30.62 56.09
CA ASP A 171 -27.56 -29.64 57.11
C ASP A 171 -27.28 -28.16 56.66
N GLU A 172 -27.34 -27.01 57.39
CA GLU A 172 -27.38 -26.57 58.82
C GLU A 172 -26.02 -26.52 59.61
N ALA A 173 -25.75 -25.63 60.60
CA ALA A 173 -26.62 -24.70 61.37
C ALA A 173 -25.95 -23.37 61.89
N VAL A 174 -26.80 -22.47 62.43
CA VAL A 174 -26.53 -21.32 63.36
C VAL A 174 -25.88 -20.04 62.77
N SER A 175 -26.09 -18.79 63.22
CA SER A 175 -27.17 -17.97 63.88
C SER A 175 -26.54 -16.59 64.29
N GLU A 176 -27.13 -15.43 64.66
CA GLU A 176 -28.48 -14.76 64.75
C GLU A 176 -28.19 -13.25 65.13
N LEU A 177 -29.06 -12.23 65.38
CA LEU A 177 -30.53 -12.02 65.50
C LEU A 177 -30.88 -10.50 65.38
N CYS A 178 -31.86 -10.10 64.53
CA CYS A 178 -32.68 -8.84 64.54
C CYS A 178 -32.03 -7.41 64.63
N GLN A 179 -32.66 -6.29 64.19
CA GLN A 179 -34.08 -5.95 63.96
C GLN A 179 -34.36 -5.12 62.67
N ALA A 180 -35.57 -5.31 62.10
CA ALA A 180 -36.40 -4.33 61.37
C ALA A 180 -35.87 -3.55 60.12
N GLU A 181 -35.91 -4.27 58.99
CA GLU A 181 -36.31 -3.90 57.61
C GLU A 181 -37.15 -2.61 57.34
N PRO A 182 -37.19 -2.06 56.08
CA PRO A 182 -37.72 -2.81 54.92
C PRO A 182 -37.08 -2.64 53.51
N LEU A 183 -37.24 -3.72 52.72
CA LEU A 183 -37.41 -3.78 51.24
C LEU A 183 -36.28 -3.32 50.28
N GLY A 184 -35.80 -4.26 49.43
CA GLY A 184 -35.18 -3.93 48.14
C GLY A 184 -34.12 -4.92 47.62
N ASP A 185 -34.51 -6.15 47.22
CA ASP A 185 -33.55 -7.18 46.78
C ASP A 185 -32.70 -6.78 45.56
N PHE A 186 -31.39 -6.71 45.77
CA PHE A 186 -30.38 -6.73 44.71
C PHE A 186 -29.51 -7.99 44.85
N PRO A 187 -29.45 -8.89 43.85
CA PRO A 187 -28.58 -10.06 43.91
C PRO A 187 -27.11 -9.63 43.77
N ALA A 188 -26.41 -9.48 44.90
CA ALA A 188 -24.99 -9.17 45.00
C ALA A 188 -24.09 -10.35 44.56
N ALA A 189 -24.22 -10.77 43.30
CA ALA A 189 -23.66 -12.01 42.76
C ALA A 189 -22.91 -11.79 41.43
N ARG A 190 -22.02 -10.79 41.35
CA ARG A 190 -21.19 -10.57 40.14
C ARG A 190 -19.82 -9.89 40.30
N VAL A 191 -19.20 -9.98 41.49
CA VAL A 191 -17.83 -9.44 41.74
C VAL A 191 -16.86 -10.50 42.29
N SER A 192 -17.28 -11.76 42.44
CA SER A 192 -16.47 -12.87 43.00
C SER A 192 -15.99 -13.91 41.98
N SER A 193 -16.29 -13.75 40.68
CA SER A 193 -15.90 -14.72 39.63
C SER A 193 -14.90 -14.17 38.60
N TRP A 194 -14.18 -13.10 38.95
CA TRP A 194 -13.14 -12.46 38.12
C TRP A 194 -11.89 -12.01 38.90
N VAL A 195 -11.85 -12.22 40.22
CA VAL A 195 -10.74 -11.80 41.09
C VAL A 195 -9.76 -12.94 41.40
N ASP A 196 -10.23 -14.18 41.43
CA ASP A 196 -9.40 -15.37 41.75
C ASP A 196 -8.71 -15.99 40.52
N LEU A 197 -8.75 -15.34 39.35
CA LEU A 197 -7.99 -15.72 38.17
C LEU A 197 -7.05 -14.58 37.75
N HIS A 198 -5.76 -14.82 37.98
CA HIS A 198 -4.62 -13.94 37.76
C HIS A 198 -4.46 -12.80 38.78
N GLY A 199 -3.43 -12.92 39.63
CA GLY A 199 -2.81 -11.80 40.34
C GLY A 199 -2.03 -10.88 39.39
N ALA A 200 -2.70 -10.42 38.33
CA ALA A 200 -2.17 -9.51 37.34
C ALA A 200 -2.01 -8.12 37.96
N SER A 201 -0.86 -7.48 37.76
CA SER A 201 -0.68 -6.08 38.15
C SER A 201 -1.61 -5.16 37.34
N ALA A 202 -1.92 -3.98 37.89
CA ALA A 202 -2.66 -2.96 37.16
C ALA A 202 -1.97 -2.53 35.83
N SER A 203 -0.66 -2.79 35.67
CA SER A 203 0.03 -2.64 34.38
C SER A 203 -0.32 -3.75 33.38
N SER A 204 -0.36 -5.02 33.83
CA SER A 204 -0.72 -6.17 32.99
C SER A 204 -2.15 -6.05 32.44
N LEU A 205 -3.11 -5.63 33.28
CA LEU A 205 -4.49 -5.39 32.85
C LEU A 205 -4.61 -4.25 31.83
N ARG A 206 -3.75 -3.22 31.93
CA ARG A 206 -3.67 -2.13 30.95
C ARG A 206 -3.03 -2.56 29.64
N GLU A 207 -2.00 -3.41 29.68
CA GLU A 207 -1.36 -3.96 28.48
C GLU A 207 -2.30 -4.90 27.72
N GLU A 208 -3.06 -5.74 28.44
CA GLU A 208 -4.05 -6.63 27.84
C GLU A 208 -5.24 -5.86 27.24
N ALA A 209 -5.79 -4.88 27.97
CA ALA A 209 -6.83 -4.01 27.41
C ALA A 209 -6.32 -3.17 26.22
N ALA A 210 -5.08 -2.67 26.26
CA ALA A 210 -4.48 -1.98 25.13
C ALA A 210 -4.30 -2.92 23.91
N LEU A 211 -3.99 -4.20 24.11
CA LEU A 211 -3.95 -5.20 23.04
C LEU A 211 -5.35 -5.42 22.43
N GLN A 212 -6.36 -5.65 23.27
CA GLN A 212 -7.75 -5.83 22.81
C GLN A 212 -8.27 -4.57 22.08
N LEU A 213 -7.94 -3.37 22.57
CA LEU A 213 -8.25 -2.10 21.91
C LEU A 213 -7.53 -1.96 20.56
N ARG A 214 -6.25 -2.36 20.45
CA ARG A 214 -5.51 -2.35 19.17
C ARG A 214 -6.17 -3.28 18.14
N GLU A 215 -6.60 -4.48 18.55
CA GLU A 215 -7.29 -5.42 17.65
C GLU A 215 -8.66 -4.89 17.23
N ALA A 216 -9.46 -4.38 18.18
CA ALA A 216 -10.75 -3.75 17.90
C ALA A 216 -10.61 -2.53 16.98
N ALA A 217 -9.59 -1.69 17.17
CA ALA A 217 -9.30 -0.53 16.32
C ALA A 217 -8.86 -0.91 14.91
N ALA A 218 -7.99 -1.92 14.78
CA ALA A 218 -7.60 -2.45 13.48
C ALA A 218 -8.80 -3.02 12.71
N LEU A 219 -9.71 -3.71 13.40
CA LEU A 219 -10.97 -4.20 12.83
C LEU A 219 -11.92 -3.06 12.45
N GLY A 220 -12.16 -2.10 13.33
CA GLY A 220 -13.06 -0.96 13.09
C GLY A 220 -12.61 -0.08 11.92
N ILE A 221 -11.32 0.26 11.83
CA ILE A 221 -10.73 1.01 10.72
C ILE A 221 -10.92 0.27 9.38
N VAL A 222 -10.75 -1.06 9.37
CA VAL A 222 -10.96 -1.89 8.18
C VAL A 222 -12.45 -2.01 7.81
N GLN A 223 -13.34 -2.09 8.80
CA GLN A 223 -14.80 -2.11 8.59
C GLN A 223 -15.32 -0.78 8.02
N GLN A 224 -14.78 0.35 8.48
CA GLN A 224 -15.02 1.69 7.92
C GLN A 224 -14.34 1.91 6.55
N GLY A 225 -13.74 0.86 5.96
CA GLY A 225 -13.21 0.87 4.60
C GLY A 225 -11.90 1.64 4.40
N VAL A 226 -11.25 2.12 5.47
CA VAL A 226 -10.05 2.96 5.40
C VAL A 226 -8.83 2.12 5.02
N LYS A 227 -8.53 2.05 3.72
CA LYS A 227 -7.37 1.33 3.18
C LYS A 227 -6.11 2.17 3.41
N GLY A 228 -4.99 1.51 3.70
CA GLY A 228 -3.67 2.16 3.78
C GLY A 228 -3.13 2.35 5.21
N VAL A 229 -3.88 1.98 6.25
CA VAL A 229 -3.31 1.85 7.60
C VAL A 229 -2.34 0.65 7.64
N HIS A 230 -1.14 0.84 8.19
CA HIS A 230 -0.06 -0.14 8.21
C HIS A 230 0.19 -0.71 9.61
N ALA A 231 0.02 0.12 10.65
CA ALA A 231 0.00 -0.29 12.04
C ALA A 231 -0.93 0.66 12.81
N VAL A 232 -1.56 0.16 13.88
CA VAL A 232 -2.24 0.96 14.89
C VAL A 232 -1.63 0.59 16.23
N ASP A 233 -0.98 1.55 16.88
CA ASP A 233 -0.65 1.49 18.28
C ASP A 233 -1.71 2.23 19.10
N ILE A 234 -1.93 1.80 20.34
CA ILE A 234 -2.81 2.44 21.31
C ILE A 234 -2.10 2.40 22.66
N THR A 235 -1.92 3.58 23.24
CA THR A 235 -1.35 3.75 24.58
C THR A 235 -2.47 4.16 25.52
N VAL A 236 -2.72 3.35 26.56
CA VAL A 236 -3.65 3.70 27.65
C VAL A 236 -2.84 4.17 28.86
N ALA A 237 -2.76 5.49 29.03
CA ALA A 237 -2.09 6.14 30.14
C ALA A 237 -3.09 6.48 31.26
N GLN A 238 -2.59 6.68 32.48
CA GLN A 238 -3.37 7.27 33.57
C GLN A 238 -2.89 8.71 33.80
N GLU A 239 -3.79 9.67 33.65
CA GLU A 239 -3.54 11.10 33.81
C GLU A 239 -4.40 11.60 34.99
N GLY A 240 -3.84 11.47 36.20
CA GLY A 240 -4.55 11.72 37.46
C GLY A 240 -5.59 10.63 37.78
N SER A 241 -6.85 11.03 37.99
CA SER A 241 -7.98 10.12 38.19
C SER A 241 -8.59 9.58 36.90
N LYS A 242 -8.13 10.02 35.72
CA LYS A 242 -8.69 9.63 34.43
C LYS A 242 -7.74 8.71 33.66
N LEU A 243 -8.32 7.77 32.90
CA LEU A 243 -7.60 7.08 31.84
C LEU A 243 -7.65 7.88 30.55
N ARG A 244 -6.51 7.93 29.86
CA ARG A 244 -6.32 8.59 28.57
C ARG A 244 -5.93 7.55 27.54
N CYS A 245 -6.64 7.54 26.41
CA CYS A 245 -6.37 6.67 25.28
C CYS A 245 -5.77 7.51 24.14
N ASP A 246 -4.47 7.37 23.90
CA ASP A 246 -3.78 7.95 22.74
C ASP A 246 -3.66 6.89 21.63
N VAL A 247 -4.23 7.14 20.45
CA VAL A 247 -4.25 6.19 19.31
C VAL A 247 -3.27 6.66 18.24
N ALA A 248 -2.19 5.91 18.02
CA ALA A 248 -1.13 6.24 17.08
C ALA A 248 -1.12 5.29 15.88
N ALA A 249 -1.75 5.71 14.78
CA ALA A 249 -1.71 4.98 13.52
C ALA A 249 -0.47 5.37 12.70
N THR A 250 0.26 4.36 12.20
CA THR A 250 1.13 4.52 11.04
C THR A 250 0.32 4.19 9.79
N CYS A 251 0.06 5.19 8.95
CA CYS A 251 -0.77 5.02 7.76
C CYS A 251 -0.17 5.71 6.52
N GLY A 252 -0.43 5.12 5.36
CA GLY A 252 -0.39 5.80 4.06
C GLY A 252 -1.77 6.27 3.61
N ALA A 253 -2.72 6.43 4.53
CA ALA A 253 -4.07 6.95 4.31
C ALA A 253 -4.18 8.39 4.83
N ALA A 254 -5.14 9.15 4.32
CA ALA A 254 -5.40 10.52 4.76
C ALA A 254 -5.66 10.61 6.28
N ILE A 255 -5.08 11.62 6.92
CA ILE A 255 -5.11 11.81 8.38
C ILE A 255 -6.53 12.05 8.89
N SER A 256 -7.33 12.78 8.10
CA SER A 256 -8.79 12.93 8.23
C SER A 256 -9.47 11.57 8.38
N ALA A 257 -9.42 10.74 7.33
CA ALA A 257 -10.13 9.46 7.25
C ALA A 257 -9.78 8.50 8.39
N VAL A 258 -8.52 8.46 8.84
CA VAL A 258 -8.12 7.61 9.98
C VAL A 258 -8.64 8.17 11.31
N SER A 259 -8.56 9.49 11.52
CA SER A 259 -9.08 10.13 12.73
C SER A 259 -10.60 9.97 12.84
N ASP A 260 -11.31 10.22 11.74
CA ASP A 260 -12.76 10.14 11.69
C ASP A 260 -13.28 8.69 11.75
N ALA A 261 -12.58 7.70 11.19
CA ALA A 261 -12.92 6.29 11.38
C ALA A 261 -12.69 5.79 12.81
N VAL A 262 -11.64 6.25 13.51
CA VAL A 262 -11.43 5.93 14.93
C VAL A 262 -12.51 6.60 15.81
N LYS A 263 -12.92 7.83 15.50
CA LYS A 263 -14.05 8.50 16.18
C LYS A 263 -15.39 7.84 15.89
N ALA A 264 -15.68 7.49 14.63
CA ALA A 264 -16.90 6.79 14.23
C ALA A 264 -16.97 5.41 14.90
N MET A 265 -15.87 4.66 14.94
CA MET A 265 -15.77 3.43 15.74
C MET A 265 -16.10 3.67 17.22
N TRP A 266 -15.61 4.75 17.83
CA TRP A 266 -15.89 5.07 19.24
C TRP A 266 -17.34 5.49 19.51
N ARG A 267 -18.03 6.05 18.50
CA ARG A 267 -19.44 6.46 18.57
C ARG A 267 -20.40 5.31 18.29
N ASP A 268 -20.16 4.59 17.19
CA ASP A 268 -21.12 3.65 16.58
C ASP A 268 -20.82 2.19 16.99
N GLY A 269 -19.55 1.81 17.02
CA GLY A 269 -19.08 0.48 17.45
C GLY A 269 -18.65 0.42 18.92
N GLY A 270 -18.65 1.56 19.61
CA GLY A 270 -17.84 1.79 20.81
C GLY A 270 -18.18 0.93 22.01
N SER A 271 -19.31 0.20 22.02
CA SER A 271 -19.80 -0.48 23.23
C SER A 271 -18.81 -1.46 23.87
N GLU A 272 -17.92 -2.11 23.11
CA GLU A 272 -16.93 -3.04 23.66
C GLU A 272 -15.64 -2.32 24.10
N ALA A 273 -15.03 -1.52 23.21
CA ALA A 273 -13.85 -0.71 23.52
C ALA A 273 -14.09 0.24 24.71
N ARG A 274 -15.28 0.84 24.79
CA ARG A 274 -15.71 1.73 25.86
C ARG A 274 -16.00 0.95 27.15
N ARG A 275 -16.65 -0.22 27.10
CA ARG A 275 -16.81 -1.10 28.29
C ARG A 275 -15.47 -1.58 28.85
N LEU A 276 -14.48 -1.87 28.01
CA LEU A 276 -13.14 -2.24 28.46
C LEU A 276 -12.47 -1.09 29.24
N LEU A 277 -12.63 0.15 28.77
CA LEU A 277 -12.09 1.32 29.46
C LEU A 277 -12.90 1.73 30.70
N GLU A 278 -14.22 1.72 30.63
CA GLU A 278 -15.12 1.96 31.78
C GLU A 278 -14.90 0.87 32.85
N GLY A 279 -14.67 -0.39 32.47
CA GLY A 279 -14.28 -1.50 33.35
C GLY A 279 -12.88 -1.38 33.95
N LEU A 280 -11.97 -0.61 33.34
CA LEU A 280 -10.70 -0.18 33.93
C LEU A 280 -10.82 1.10 34.79
N GLY A 281 -12.03 1.64 34.98
CA GLY A 281 -12.29 2.83 35.78
C GLY A 281 -12.26 4.15 35.00
N ALA A 282 -12.40 4.14 33.67
CA ALA A 282 -12.53 5.37 32.86
C ALA A 282 -13.93 6.00 32.99
N GLU A 283 -14.24 6.61 34.15
CA GLU A 283 -15.48 7.36 34.34
C GLU A 283 -15.62 8.47 33.28
N GLY A 284 -16.68 8.38 32.47
CA GLY A 284 -16.93 9.34 31.40
C GLY A 284 -15.84 9.36 30.33
N ALA A 285 -15.35 8.19 29.92
CA ALA A 285 -14.30 7.99 28.92
C ALA A 285 -14.37 8.99 27.75
N ALA A 286 -13.41 9.92 27.71
CA ALA A 286 -13.35 10.99 26.73
C ALA A 286 -13.15 10.45 25.29
N GLU A 287 -13.54 11.25 24.27
CA GLU A 287 -13.28 10.92 22.87
C GLU A 287 -11.76 10.71 22.67
N PRO A 288 -11.32 9.62 22.00
CA PRO A 288 -9.94 9.18 22.06
C PRO A 288 -9.02 10.16 21.34
N ARG A 289 -7.84 10.41 21.91
CA ARG A 289 -6.87 11.32 21.33
C ARG A 289 -6.11 10.60 20.21
N VAL A 290 -6.62 10.71 18.99
CA VAL A 290 -5.93 10.15 17.82
C VAL A 290 -4.71 11.01 17.50
N GLN A 291 -3.51 10.50 17.75
CA GLN A 291 -2.23 11.13 17.49
C GLN A 291 -1.49 10.33 16.40
N ILE A 292 -1.85 10.58 15.14
CA ILE A 292 -1.30 9.86 13.98
C ILE A 292 0.21 10.07 13.88
N SER A 293 0.96 8.97 13.90
CA SER A 293 2.42 8.98 13.79
C SER A 293 2.80 8.99 12.32
N TRP A 294 3.22 10.17 11.83
CA TRP A 294 3.68 10.36 10.45
C TRP A 294 4.64 9.25 9.99
N PRO A 295 4.49 8.72 8.76
CA PRO A 295 5.38 7.72 8.21
C PRO A 295 6.69 8.39 7.73
N PHE A 296 7.46 8.99 8.66
CA PHE A 296 8.71 9.69 8.35
C PHE A 296 9.71 8.81 7.60
N GLU A 297 9.76 7.50 7.88
CA GLU A 297 10.60 6.56 7.12
C GLU A 297 10.14 6.38 5.66
N HIS A 298 8.86 6.59 5.33
CA HIS A 298 8.40 6.65 3.94
C HIS A 298 8.94 7.91 3.25
N ALA A 299 8.81 9.08 3.90
CA ALA A 299 9.40 10.33 3.38
C ALA A 299 10.92 10.20 3.20
N ARG A 300 11.65 9.63 4.18
CA ARG A 300 13.10 9.35 4.05
C ARG A 300 13.39 8.35 2.93
N ALA A 301 12.58 7.32 2.72
CA ALA A 301 12.77 6.35 1.65
C ALA A 301 12.46 6.92 0.26
N ALA A 302 11.51 7.85 0.14
CA ALA A 302 11.22 8.58 -1.09
C ALA A 302 12.34 9.59 -1.40
N LEU A 303 12.78 10.36 -0.39
CA LEU A 303 13.90 11.30 -0.50
C LEU A 303 15.20 10.59 -0.90
N ARG A 304 15.62 9.53 -0.18
CA ARG A 304 16.79 8.71 -0.54
C ARG A 304 16.74 8.08 -1.94
N ARG A 305 15.55 7.98 -2.55
CA ARG A 305 15.37 7.45 -3.92
C ARG A 305 15.54 8.54 -4.98
N ARG A 306 15.07 9.75 -4.73
CA ARG A 306 15.15 10.90 -5.65
C ARG A 306 16.45 11.69 -5.50
N HIS A 307 16.96 11.75 -4.27
CA HIS A 307 18.10 12.52 -3.80
C HIS A 307 19.00 11.64 -2.90
N PRO A 308 19.70 10.64 -3.46
CA PRO A 308 20.52 9.70 -2.69
C PRO A 308 21.71 10.34 -1.94
N GLU A 309 22.06 11.57 -2.28
CA GLU A 309 23.06 12.42 -1.61
C GLU A 309 22.54 13.18 -0.38
N LEU A 310 21.21 13.31 -0.18
CA LEU A 310 20.64 14.13 0.89
C LEU A 310 20.22 13.28 2.11
N GLU A 311 21.00 13.36 3.20
CA GLU A 311 20.66 12.71 4.47
C GLU A 311 19.68 13.54 5.32
N VAL A 312 18.40 13.56 4.92
CA VAL A 312 17.34 14.21 5.69
C VAL A 312 17.06 13.43 7.00
N GLY A 313 17.35 14.08 8.13
CA GLY A 313 17.17 13.54 9.48
C GLY A 313 15.75 13.70 10.02
N LEU A 314 15.36 12.80 10.94
CA LEU A 314 14.03 12.80 11.58
C LEU A 314 13.66 14.16 12.22
N PRO A 315 14.54 14.85 12.99
CA PRO A 315 14.21 16.13 13.62
C PRO A 315 13.93 17.31 12.66
N LEU A 316 14.22 17.15 11.36
CA LEU A 316 13.82 18.10 10.31
C LEU A 316 12.45 17.73 9.74
N LEU A 317 12.18 16.44 9.49
CA LEU A 317 10.85 15.99 9.07
C LEU A 317 9.79 16.26 10.15
N GLU A 318 10.13 16.06 11.42
CA GLU A 318 9.32 16.44 12.58
C GLU A 318 9.09 17.95 12.69
N ALA A 319 9.98 18.79 12.14
CA ALA A 319 9.79 20.24 12.11
C ALA A 319 8.87 20.64 10.94
N LEU A 320 9.10 20.10 9.74
CA LEU A 320 8.25 20.31 8.57
C LEU A 320 6.82 19.84 8.81
N ALA A 321 6.64 18.68 9.44
CA ALA A 321 5.32 18.18 9.81
C ALA A 321 4.56 19.13 10.74
N ARG A 322 5.24 19.80 11.68
CA ARG A 322 4.60 20.81 12.56
C ARG A 322 4.19 22.09 11.83
N GLU A 323 4.98 22.55 10.85
CA GLU A 323 4.57 23.68 9.98
C GLU A 323 3.36 23.30 9.11
N VAL A 324 3.30 22.05 8.64
CA VAL A 324 2.17 21.50 7.88
C VAL A 324 0.92 21.35 8.76
N GLU A 325 1.05 20.79 9.97
CA GLU A 325 -0.03 20.70 10.95
C GLU A 325 -0.57 22.09 11.33
N ALA A 326 0.29 23.09 11.49
CA ALA A 326 -0.11 24.46 11.77
C ALA A 326 -0.89 25.08 10.60
N LEU A 327 -0.42 24.92 9.35
CA LEU A 327 -1.15 25.39 8.17
C LEU A 327 -2.50 24.68 8.00
N ALA A 328 -2.53 23.36 8.20
CA ALA A 328 -3.75 22.57 8.16
C ALA A 328 -4.73 22.92 9.31
N ALA A 329 -4.24 23.44 10.44
CA ALA A 329 -5.08 24.00 11.50
C ALA A 329 -5.68 25.37 11.11
N GLU A 330 -4.92 26.26 10.45
CA GLU A 330 -5.46 27.53 9.93
C GLU A 330 -6.59 27.27 8.90
N PHE A 331 -6.41 26.33 7.97
CA PHE A 331 -7.48 25.93 7.03
C PHE A 331 -8.65 25.21 7.70
N ARG A 332 -8.40 24.43 8.75
CA ARG A 332 -9.46 23.76 9.52
C ARG A 332 -10.37 24.78 10.21
N GLY A 333 -9.79 25.77 10.90
CA GLY A 333 -10.57 26.81 11.58
C GLY A 333 -11.46 27.60 10.61
N ALA A 334 -10.92 28.00 9.46
CA ALA A 334 -11.70 28.66 8.39
C ALA A 334 -12.78 27.75 7.78
N TRP A 335 -12.59 26.43 7.76
CA TRP A 335 -13.63 25.50 7.33
C TRP A 335 -14.72 25.30 8.39
N GLU A 336 -14.34 25.25 9.67
CA GLU A 336 -15.27 25.18 10.80
C GLU A 336 -16.13 26.45 10.86
N GLU A 337 -15.53 27.64 10.71
CA GLU A 337 -16.22 28.92 10.55
C GLU A 337 -17.19 28.93 9.34
N ALA A 338 -16.78 28.39 8.19
CA ALA A 338 -17.67 28.26 7.02
C ALA A 338 -18.85 27.30 7.28
N CYS A 339 -18.62 26.21 8.03
CA CYS A 339 -19.67 25.28 8.44
C CYS A 339 -20.66 25.91 9.41
N GLU A 340 -20.21 26.76 10.32
CA GLU A 340 -21.07 27.48 11.27
C GLU A 340 -21.94 28.54 10.58
N HIS A 341 -21.36 29.30 9.64
CA HIS A 341 -22.08 30.34 8.90
C HIS A 341 -23.14 29.78 7.94
N SER A 342 -22.90 28.62 7.32
CA SER A 342 -23.86 27.99 6.39
C SER A 342 -23.72 26.46 6.37
N PRO A 343 -24.34 25.74 7.33
CA PRO A 343 -24.25 24.28 7.42
C PRO A 343 -24.75 23.55 6.15
N ALA A 344 -25.79 24.09 5.51
CA ALA A 344 -26.36 23.52 4.29
C ALA A 344 -25.43 23.66 3.08
N ASP A 345 -24.71 24.79 2.97
CA ASP A 345 -23.69 24.99 1.93
C ASP A 345 -22.49 24.07 2.16
N ALA A 346 -22.02 23.96 3.41
CA ALA A 346 -20.89 23.11 3.76
C ALA A 346 -21.17 21.63 3.49
N GLU A 347 -22.40 21.17 3.73
CA GLU A 347 -22.83 19.83 3.37
C GLU A 347 -22.98 19.65 1.85
N GLY A 348 -23.56 20.63 1.15
CA GLY A 348 -23.63 20.62 -0.32
C GLY A 348 -22.25 20.54 -0.99
N LEU A 349 -21.24 21.20 -0.43
CA LEU A 349 -19.84 21.12 -0.86
C LEU A 349 -19.24 19.73 -0.63
N ARG A 350 -19.49 19.08 0.50
CA ARG A 350 -19.04 17.69 0.77
C ARG A 350 -19.69 16.69 -0.18
N GLN A 351 -20.93 16.93 -0.59
CA GLN A 351 -21.69 16.05 -1.51
C GLN A 351 -21.26 16.17 -2.99
N ILE A 352 -20.38 17.10 -3.36
CA ILE A 352 -19.81 17.16 -4.71
C ILE A 352 -19.01 15.87 -4.97
N ARG A 353 -19.45 15.09 -5.96
CA ARG A 353 -18.86 13.78 -6.26
C ARG A 353 -17.58 13.92 -7.08
N SER A 354 -16.45 13.53 -6.50
CA SER A 354 -15.24 13.28 -7.27
C SER A 354 -15.46 12.18 -8.33
N GLY A 355 -14.74 12.28 -9.44
CA GLY A 355 -14.84 11.32 -10.53
C GLY A 355 -14.10 11.77 -11.78
N ARG A 356 -14.13 10.93 -12.82
CA ARG A 356 -13.51 11.23 -14.10
C ARG A 356 -14.24 10.63 -15.29
N ARG A 357 -13.99 11.19 -16.47
CA ARG A 357 -14.59 10.79 -17.73
C ARG A 357 -13.65 9.91 -18.54
N GLU A 358 -14.00 8.64 -18.74
CA GLU A 358 -13.25 7.70 -19.56
C GLU A 358 -14.14 7.05 -20.62
N GLY A 359 -13.68 7.02 -21.87
CA GLY A 359 -14.46 6.48 -22.99
C GLY A 359 -15.79 7.21 -23.24
N GLY A 360 -15.92 8.45 -22.77
CA GLY A 360 -17.17 9.24 -22.81
C GLY A 360 -18.12 9.00 -21.64
N ARG A 361 -17.87 8.00 -20.78
CA ARG A 361 -18.65 7.74 -19.57
C ARG A 361 -18.02 8.42 -18.34
N TRP A 362 -18.84 8.98 -17.46
CA TRP A 362 -18.41 9.37 -16.11
C TRP A 362 -18.29 8.14 -15.19
N LEU A 363 -17.19 8.08 -14.43
CA LEU A 363 -16.87 7.07 -13.43
C LEU A 363 -16.59 7.77 -12.10
N SER A 364 -17.03 7.21 -10.97
CA SER A 364 -16.55 7.67 -9.66
C SER A 364 -15.09 7.26 -9.42
N GLU A 365 -14.41 7.85 -8.44
CA GLU A 365 -13.05 7.45 -8.06
C GLU A 365 -12.94 5.99 -7.57
N ASP A 366 -14.05 5.36 -7.15
CA ASP A 366 -14.12 3.92 -6.83
C ASP A 366 -14.32 3.02 -8.07
N GLU A 367 -15.01 3.50 -9.11
CA GLU A 367 -15.20 2.75 -10.36
C GLU A 367 -13.91 2.71 -11.21
N VAL A 368 -12.97 3.61 -10.93
CA VAL A 368 -11.65 3.72 -11.57
C VAL A 368 -10.81 2.45 -11.32
N PRO A 369 -10.49 1.64 -12.35
CA PRO A 369 -9.64 0.47 -12.15
C PRO A 369 -8.20 0.92 -11.86
N ALA A 370 -7.57 0.40 -10.80
CA ALA A 370 -6.18 0.71 -10.48
C ALA A 370 -5.25 0.36 -11.67
N GLY A 371 -4.56 1.37 -12.21
CA GLY A 371 -3.69 1.22 -13.39
C GLY A 371 -4.39 1.31 -14.76
N SER A 372 -5.67 1.68 -14.82
CA SER A 372 -6.39 2.00 -16.07
C SER A 372 -5.91 3.27 -16.78
N GLN A 373 -5.05 4.08 -16.13
CA GLN A 373 -4.42 5.28 -16.66
C GLN A 373 -3.77 4.99 -18.03
N ARG A 374 -4.51 5.25 -19.11
CA ARG A 374 -3.92 5.30 -20.44
C ARG A 374 -3.01 6.52 -20.47
N GLN A 375 -1.71 6.28 -20.63
CA GLN A 375 -0.78 7.32 -21.07
C GLN A 375 -1.23 7.78 -22.46
N ALA A 376 -2.05 8.83 -22.51
CA ALA A 376 -2.24 9.62 -23.72
C ALA A 376 -0.83 10.05 -24.16
N GLY A 377 -0.44 9.65 -25.38
CA GLY A 377 0.96 9.70 -25.80
C GLY A 377 1.57 11.07 -25.55
N GLN A 378 2.60 11.13 -24.69
CA GLN A 378 3.08 12.38 -24.12
C GLN A 378 3.33 13.42 -25.23
N PRO A 379 2.66 14.59 -25.19
CA PRO A 379 2.88 15.62 -26.19
C PRO A 379 4.33 16.08 -26.13
N SER A 380 4.95 16.26 -27.30
CA SER A 380 6.34 16.73 -27.39
C SER A 380 6.50 18.04 -26.64
N CYS A 381 7.49 18.14 -25.74
CA CYS A 381 7.67 19.31 -24.86
C CYS A 381 7.77 20.65 -25.62
N ARG A 382 8.19 20.61 -26.89
CA ARG A 382 8.22 21.77 -27.79
C ARG A 382 6.79 22.28 -28.08
N GLY A 383 6.51 23.48 -27.57
CA GLY A 383 5.24 24.17 -27.75
C GLY A 383 4.35 24.23 -26.50
N LEU A 384 4.69 23.52 -25.41
CA LEU A 384 3.80 23.40 -24.25
C LEU A 384 3.48 24.72 -23.54
N VAL A 385 4.34 25.74 -23.61
CA VAL A 385 4.05 27.09 -23.07
C VAL A 385 3.05 27.81 -23.96
N GLN A 386 3.24 27.78 -25.29
CA GLN A 386 2.31 28.39 -26.25
C GLN A 386 0.94 27.70 -26.23
N ASP A 387 0.93 26.36 -26.12
CA ASP A 387 -0.28 25.57 -25.93
C ASP A 387 -1.00 25.98 -24.64
N ALA A 388 -0.27 26.10 -23.51
CA ALA A 388 -0.84 26.49 -22.22
C ALA A 388 -1.42 27.92 -22.24
N LEU A 389 -0.74 28.87 -22.87
CA LEU A 389 -1.21 30.26 -23.02
C LEU A 389 -2.47 30.34 -23.87
N GLU A 390 -2.52 29.62 -25.00
CA GLU A 390 -3.70 29.57 -25.86
C GLU A 390 -4.87 28.86 -25.18
N ALA A 391 -4.60 27.76 -24.44
CA ALA A 391 -5.62 27.08 -23.63
C ALA A 391 -6.20 28.02 -22.56
N GLN A 392 -5.35 28.74 -21.83
CA GLN A 392 -5.78 29.70 -20.81
C GLN A 392 -6.64 30.81 -21.43
N ARG A 393 -6.17 31.41 -22.54
CA ARG A 393 -6.88 32.46 -23.28
C ARG A 393 -8.26 31.98 -23.78
N LEU A 394 -8.33 30.77 -24.33
CA LEU A 394 -9.59 30.17 -24.77
C LEU A 394 -10.54 29.90 -23.59
N LEU A 395 -10.03 29.41 -22.45
CA LEU A 395 -10.86 29.13 -21.27
C LEU A 395 -11.39 30.42 -20.65
N LYS A 396 -10.55 31.45 -20.51
CA LYS A 396 -11.01 32.78 -20.10
C LYS A 396 -12.03 33.35 -21.09
N GLY A 397 -11.85 33.12 -22.40
CA GLY A 397 -12.83 33.48 -23.43
C GLY A 397 -14.19 32.79 -23.27
N SER A 398 -14.23 31.56 -22.77
CA SER A 398 -15.46 30.83 -22.44
C SER A 398 -16.12 31.29 -21.14
N LEU A 399 -15.33 31.66 -20.12
CA LEU A 399 -15.84 32.13 -18.83
C LEU A 399 -16.28 33.60 -18.84
N ALA A 400 -15.56 34.44 -19.60
CA ALA A 400 -15.63 35.89 -19.57
C ALA A 400 -15.66 36.50 -20.99
N PRO A 401 -16.62 36.12 -21.85
CA PRO A 401 -16.64 36.49 -23.27
C PRO A 401 -16.66 38.02 -23.47
N GLY A 402 -15.87 38.49 -24.43
CA GLY A 402 -15.75 39.91 -24.76
C GLY A 402 -14.96 40.78 -23.76
N THR A 403 -14.55 40.24 -22.60
CA THR A 403 -13.82 41.02 -21.59
C THR A 403 -12.34 41.24 -21.96
N ARG A 404 -11.75 42.33 -21.45
CA ARG A 404 -10.29 42.58 -21.55
C ARG A 404 -9.47 41.53 -20.79
N TRP A 405 -9.99 41.03 -19.67
CA TRP A 405 -9.33 39.97 -18.88
C TRP A 405 -9.18 38.67 -19.69
N ALA A 406 -10.16 38.33 -20.54
CA ALA A 406 -10.09 37.16 -21.40
C ALA A 406 -9.14 37.29 -22.60
N SER A 407 -8.97 38.50 -23.15
CA SER A 407 -8.18 38.71 -24.37
C SER A 407 -6.68 38.94 -24.11
N VAL A 408 -6.29 39.34 -22.91
CA VAL A 408 -4.90 39.63 -22.54
C VAL A 408 -4.20 38.40 -21.95
N ALA A 409 -2.92 38.20 -22.29
CA ALA A 409 -2.04 37.26 -21.59
C ALA A 409 -1.52 37.92 -20.31
N LEU A 410 -1.72 37.26 -19.16
CA LEU A 410 -1.46 37.81 -17.83
C LEU A 410 -0.43 36.92 -17.12
N ASP A 411 0.72 36.67 -17.76
CA ASP A 411 1.84 35.95 -17.16
C ASP A 411 2.97 36.88 -16.73
N GLU A 412 3.98 36.34 -16.04
CA GLU A 412 5.15 37.12 -15.62
C GLU A 412 6.01 37.54 -16.83
N ALA A 413 5.94 36.80 -17.95
CA ALA A 413 6.63 37.15 -19.19
C ALA A 413 6.04 38.39 -19.87
N ALA A 414 4.74 38.65 -19.70
CA ALA A 414 4.07 39.91 -20.04
C ALA A 414 4.34 41.05 -19.04
N GLY A 415 5.12 40.80 -17.96
CA GLY A 415 5.47 41.80 -16.94
C GLY A 415 4.39 42.04 -15.88
N VAL A 416 3.34 41.22 -15.83
CA VAL A 416 2.22 41.38 -14.89
C VAL A 416 2.57 40.73 -13.55
N SER A 417 2.66 41.51 -12.47
CA SER A 417 3.02 40.97 -11.14
C SER A 417 1.91 40.09 -10.55
N TYR A 418 2.23 39.13 -9.67
CA TYR A 418 1.26 38.17 -9.10
C TYR A 418 0.05 38.85 -8.40
N GLY A 419 0.26 40.01 -7.77
CA GLY A 419 -0.78 40.79 -7.10
C GLY A 419 -1.43 41.89 -7.94
N ASP A 420 -1.19 41.91 -9.26
CA ASP A 420 -1.73 42.95 -10.14
C ASP A 420 -3.27 42.83 -10.29
N PRO A 421 -4.06 43.89 -10.02
CA PRO A 421 -5.53 43.85 -10.14
C PRO A 421 -6.05 43.44 -11.53
N SER A 422 -5.27 43.60 -12.60
CA SER A 422 -5.65 43.15 -13.94
C SER A 422 -5.70 41.62 -14.09
N ARG A 423 -5.16 40.86 -13.13
CA ARG A 423 -5.32 39.40 -13.00
C ARG A 423 -6.71 38.99 -12.52
N VAL A 424 -7.50 39.92 -11.98
CA VAL A 424 -8.82 39.65 -11.40
C VAL A 424 -9.92 40.11 -12.34
N TRP A 425 -10.96 39.28 -12.50
CA TRP A 425 -12.23 39.67 -13.09
C TRP A 425 -13.39 39.18 -12.21
N ILE A 426 -14.24 40.10 -11.77
CA ILE A 426 -15.49 39.78 -11.07
C ILE A 426 -16.61 39.68 -12.10
N SER A 427 -17.34 38.58 -12.05
CA SER A 427 -18.40 38.24 -12.99
C SER A 427 -19.74 38.95 -12.69
N GLY A 428 -20.48 39.28 -13.74
CA GLY A 428 -21.82 39.86 -13.66
C GLY A 428 -22.90 38.82 -13.39
N GLY A 429 -24.14 39.28 -13.13
CA GLY A 429 -25.29 38.40 -12.86
C GLY A 429 -25.63 37.44 -14.02
N ASP A 430 -25.40 37.87 -15.27
CA ASP A 430 -25.68 37.09 -16.49
C ASP A 430 -24.50 36.20 -16.93
N ALA A 431 -23.44 36.09 -16.14
CA ALA A 431 -22.27 35.27 -16.47
C ALA A 431 -22.53 33.76 -16.25
N LEU A 432 -21.67 32.91 -16.81
CA LEU A 432 -21.74 31.45 -16.58
C LEU A 432 -21.62 31.08 -15.09
N LEU A 433 -20.90 31.89 -14.32
CA LEU A 433 -20.68 31.74 -12.88
C LEU A 433 -20.96 33.09 -12.19
N PRO A 434 -22.22 33.43 -11.89
CA PRO A 434 -22.56 34.76 -11.38
C PRO A 434 -21.87 35.12 -10.07
N HIS A 435 -21.39 36.37 -9.96
CA HIS A 435 -20.77 36.96 -8.77
C HIS A 435 -19.50 36.25 -8.24
N ALA A 436 -18.93 35.32 -9.00
CA ALA A 436 -17.62 34.73 -8.72
C ALA A 436 -16.47 35.67 -9.11
N GLU A 437 -15.38 35.62 -8.36
CA GLU A 437 -14.11 36.29 -8.67
C GLU A 437 -13.17 35.31 -9.39
N HIS A 438 -12.78 35.64 -10.62
CA HIS A 438 -11.88 34.85 -11.43
C HIS A 438 -10.47 35.45 -11.38
N TYR A 439 -9.50 34.64 -10.95
CA TYR A 439 -8.10 35.03 -10.85
C TYR A 439 -7.24 34.24 -11.85
N ASP A 440 -6.45 34.99 -12.63
CA ASP A 440 -5.45 34.47 -13.56
C ASP A 440 -4.05 34.50 -12.92
N PRO A 441 -3.48 33.35 -12.50
CA PRO A 441 -2.11 33.25 -11.98
C PRO A 441 -1.02 33.20 -13.07
N GLY A 442 -1.38 33.30 -14.35
CA GLY A 442 -0.50 33.12 -15.49
C GLY A 442 -0.10 31.66 -15.76
N VAL A 443 0.62 31.46 -16.87
CA VAL A 443 1.19 30.17 -17.25
C VAL A 443 2.51 29.91 -16.51
N LYS A 444 2.67 28.69 -16.00
CA LYS A 444 3.86 28.28 -15.23
C LYS A 444 5.11 28.17 -16.13
N PRO A 445 6.24 28.83 -15.78
CA PRO A 445 7.43 28.87 -16.64
C PRO A 445 8.17 27.54 -16.73
N ASP A 446 8.79 27.28 -17.90
CA ASP A 446 9.49 26.02 -18.23
C ASP A 446 10.60 25.61 -17.23
N VAL A 447 11.21 26.58 -16.53
CA VAL A 447 12.30 26.35 -15.57
C VAL A 447 11.86 25.42 -14.42
N ALA A 448 10.57 25.42 -14.06
CA ALA A 448 10.01 24.53 -13.03
C ALA A 448 9.86 23.06 -13.49
N MET A 449 10.20 22.74 -14.75
CA MET A 449 10.02 21.43 -15.36
C MET A 449 11.32 20.93 -16.02
N GLN A 450 12.35 20.67 -15.22
CA GLN A 450 13.26 19.59 -15.57
C GLN A 450 12.44 18.28 -15.59
N PRO A 451 12.31 17.59 -16.73
CA PRO A 451 11.50 16.38 -16.79
C PRO A 451 12.16 15.30 -15.92
N SER A 452 11.42 14.79 -14.93
CA SER A 452 11.87 13.68 -14.08
C SER A 452 11.89 12.32 -14.80
N ALA A 453 12.06 12.34 -16.13
CA ALA A 453 12.13 11.20 -17.04
C ALA A 453 13.40 10.34 -16.88
N GLY A 454 14.21 10.62 -15.86
CA GLY A 454 15.36 9.81 -15.44
C GLY A 454 14.93 8.52 -14.75
N GLU A 455 14.51 7.53 -15.54
CA GLU A 455 14.52 6.09 -15.22
C GLU A 455 13.62 5.60 -14.05
N GLY A 456 12.97 6.50 -13.31
CA GLY A 456 12.27 6.22 -12.05
C GLY A 456 10.74 6.15 -12.10
N GLY A 457 10.14 5.47 -13.09
CA GLY A 457 8.68 5.36 -13.27
C GLY A 457 7.93 4.56 -12.18
N GLY A 458 7.93 5.07 -10.95
CA GLY A 458 7.65 4.33 -9.72
C GLY A 458 6.52 4.87 -8.86
N VAL A 459 5.28 4.88 -9.40
CA VAL A 459 3.99 4.90 -8.68
C VAL A 459 3.65 6.16 -7.84
N MET A 460 4.61 7.04 -7.55
CA MET A 460 4.44 8.18 -6.64
C MET A 460 4.11 9.53 -7.33
N GLU A 461 3.92 9.55 -8.66
CA GLU A 461 3.63 10.77 -9.43
C GLU A 461 2.14 11.16 -9.41
N SER A 462 1.65 11.58 -8.24
CA SER A 462 0.42 12.39 -8.02
C SER A 462 -0.95 11.83 -8.46
N PHE A 463 -2.02 12.40 -7.89
CA PHE A 463 -3.40 11.93 -8.02
C PHE A 463 -3.95 11.89 -9.47
N HIS A 464 -3.48 12.79 -10.35
CA HIS A 464 -3.84 12.78 -11.78
C HIS A 464 -2.60 12.63 -12.66
N PRO A 465 -2.61 11.75 -13.68
CA PRO A 465 -1.49 11.57 -14.62
C PRO A 465 -1.30 12.78 -15.55
N TYR A 466 -2.20 13.76 -15.45
CA TYR A 466 -2.15 15.03 -16.16
C TYR A 466 -1.58 16.17 -15.31
N SER A 467 -1.37 16.02 -14.00
CA SER A 467 -0.99 17.12 -13.09
C SER A 467 0.21 17.94 -13.61
N HIS A 468 1.28 17.25 -14.04
CA HIS A 468 2.51 17.84 -14.56
C HIS A 468 2.33 18.54 -15.93
N LEU A 469 1.22 18.28 -16.63
CA LEU A 469 0.85 18.95 -17.89
C LEU A 469 -0.21 20.03 -17.67
N ALA A 470 -1.12 19.83 -16.70
CA ALA A 470 -2.26 20.71 -16.40
C ALA A 470 -1.87 21.91 -15.53
N ASP A 471 -0.95 21.75 -14.57
CA ASP A 471 -0.41 22.87 -13.76
C ASP A 471 0.48 23.83 -14.59
N ARG A 472 0.49 23.72 -15.93
CA ARG A 472 0.95 24.77 -16.85
C ARG A 472 -0.11 25.84 -17.07
N SER A 473 -1.37 25.46 -17.24
CA SER A 473 -2.48 26.36 -17.55
C SER A 473 -3.57 26.18 -16.51
N ARG A 474 -3.85 27.23 -15.73
CA ARG A 474 -4.77 27.15 -14.61
C ARG A 474 -5.47 28.49 -14.34
N LEU A 475 -6.65 28.43 -13.74
CA LEU A 475 -7.36 29.59 -13.21
C LEU A 475 -7.92 29.26 -11.82
N VAL A 476 -7.99 30.25 -10.95
CA VAL A 476 -8.67 30.13 -9.65
C VAL A 476 -10.00 30.88 -9.74
N ILE A 477 -11.07 30.31 -9.17
CA ILE A 477 -12.39 30.92 -9.13
C ILE A 477 -12.87 30.90 -7.67
N VAL A 478 -13.09 32.08 -7.11
CA VAL A 478 -13.40 32.30 -5.70
C VAL A 478 -14.86 32.71 -5.57
N PHE A 479 -15.59 32.02 -4.70
CA PHE A 479 -17.00 32.23 -4.41
C PHE A 479 -17.16 32.68 -2.96
N ASP A 480 -17.99 33.70 -2.72
CA ASP A 480 -18.26 34.16 -1.35
C ASP A 480 -19.29 33.27 -0.61
N ARG A 481 -19.92 32.29 -1.29
CA ARG A 481 -20.92 31.36 -0.75
C ARG A 481 -20.79 29.95 -1.33
N GLY A 482 -21.10 28.92 -0.52
CA GLY A 482 -20.97 27.52 -0.96
C GLY A 482 -22.06 27.08 -1.93
N GLN A 483 -23.32 27.54 -1.77
CA GLN A 483 -24.39 27.29 -2.74
C GLN A 483 -23.98 27.66 -4.18
N ASP A 484 -23.24 28.77 -4.34
CA ASP A 484 -22.88 29.31 -5.64
C ASP A 484 -21.66 28.59 -6.24
N LEU A 485 -20.75 28.09 -5.39
CA LEU A 485 -19.69 27.16 -5.81
C LEU A 485 -20.29 25.81 -6.26
N VAL A 486 -21.24 25.24 -5.51
CA VAL A 486 -21.92 23.98 -5.85
C VAL A 486 -22.67 24.11 -7.19
N ARG A 487 -23.42 25.20 -7.40
CA ARG A 487 -24.04 25.54 -8.69
C ARG A 487 -22.98 25.68 -9.79
N GLY A 488 -21.90 26.39 -9.50
CA GLY A 488 -20.81 26.65 -10.44
C GLY A 488 -20.11 25.39 -10.94
N VAL A 489 -19.85 24.40 -10.07
CA VAL A 489 -19.32 23.10 -10.47
C VAL A 489 -20.28 22.39 -11.44
N ALA A 490 -21.59 22.40 -11.15
CA ALA A 490 -22.59 21.81 -12.03
C ALA A 490 -22.68 22.53 -13.39
N GLN A 491 -22.63 23.87 -13.40
CA GLN A 491 -22.63 24.68 -14.63
C GLN A 491 -21.37 24.44 -15.48
N LEU A 492 -20.18 24.38 -14.86
CA LEU A 492 -18.93 24.07 -15.58
C LEU A 492 -18.93 22.67 -16.18
N CYS A 493 -19.46 21.67 -15.47
CA CYS A 493 -19.58 20.30 -15.98
C CYS A 493 -20.60 20.16 -17.13
N GLN A 494 -21.49 21.14 -17.33
CA GLN A 494 -22.42 21.21 -18.46
C GLN A 494 -21.86 22.03 -19.64
N ALA A 495 -21.12 23.11 -19.34
CA ALA A 495 -20.64 24.06 -20.35
C ALA A 495 -19.24 23.73 -20.92
N LEU A 496 -18.42 22.96 -20.20
CA LEU A 496 -17.01 22.67 -20.56
C LEU A 496 -16.73 21.18 -20.69
N ASP A 497 -15.66 20.84 -21.43
CA ASP A 497 -15.25 19.46 -21.68
C ASP A 497 -14.48 18.86 -20.47
N VAL A 498 -15.15 18.72 -19.34
CA VAL A 498 -14.55 18.28 -18.07
C VAL A 498 -14.13 16.81 -18.12
N LEU A 499 -12.84 16.56 -17.85
CA LEU A 499 -12.23 15.23 -17.74
C LEU A 499 -12.29 14.65 -16.34
N TRP A 500 -12.19 15.47 -15.31
CA TRP A 500 -12.21 15.03 -13.93
C TRP A 500 -12.65 16.15 -12.97
N VAL A 501 -13.25 15.72 -11.86
CA VAL A 501 -13.63 16.53 -10.70
C VAL A 501 -12.96 15.86 -9.50
N HIS A 502 -12.26 16.63 -8.68
CA HIS A 502 -11.72 16.18 -7.40
C HIS A 502 -12.20 17.12 -6.29
N ASN A 503 -12.88 16.57 -5.27
CA ASN A 503 -13.51 17.33 -4.21
C ASN A 503 -12.72 17.34 -2.89
N GLY A 504 -11.82 18.32 -2.75
CA GLY A 504 -11.08 18.57 -1.52
C GLY A 504 -11.91 19.09 -0.34
N PHE A 505 -13.20 19.40 -0.52
CA PHE A 505 -14.08 19.72 0.63
C PHE A 505 -14.45 18.48 1.44
N ALA A 506 -14.53 17.31 0.81
CA ALA A 506 -14.69 16.03 1.48
C ALA A 506 -13.35 15.51 2.02
N ASP A 507 -12.34 15.37 1.15
CA ASP A 507 -11.01 14.85 1.50
C ASP A 507 -9.92 15.92 1.25
N PRO A 508 -9.55 16.74 2.25
CA PRO A 508 -8.58 17.82 2.08
C PRO A 508 -7.15 17.27 1.90
N ASP A 509 -6.28 18.06 1.26
CA ASP A 509 -4.86 17.70 1.14
C ASP A 509 -4.12 17.75 2.49
N ALA A 510 -2.85 17.32 2.51
CA ALA A 510 -2.04 17.31 3.74
C ALA A 510 -1.79 18.71 4.33
N LEU A 511 -1.93 19.78 3.54
CA LEU A 511 -1.84 21.17 4.00
C LEU A 511 -3.19 21.70 4.50
N GLY A 512 -4.26 20.91 4.42
CA GLY A 512 -5.62 21.26 4.78
C GLY A 512 -6.40 22.01 3.70
N HIS A 513 -5.88 22.14 2.47
CA HIS A 513 -6.59 22.86 1.40
C HIS A 513 -7.93 22.19 1.07
N ARG A 514 -8.99 23.00 1.02
CA ARG A 514 -10.34 22.60 0.60
C ARG A 514 -10.75 23.39 -0.63
N GLN A 515 -10.88 22.69 -1.76
CA GLN A 515 -11.23 23.24 -3.06
C GLN A 515 -11.85 22.15 -3.93
N VAL A 516 -12.61 22.53 -4.96
CA VAL A 516 -12.92 21.61 -6.07
C VAL A 516 -11.95 21.89 -7.21
N CYS A 517 -11.15 20.90 -7.59
CA CYS A 517 -10.32 20.98 -8.80
C CYS A 517 -11.06 20.30 -9.97
N LEU A 518 -11.06 20.96 -11.13
CA LEU A 518 -11.57 20.42 -12.40
C LEU A 518 -10.47 20.41 -13.45
N GLY A 519 -10.33 19.30 -14.17
CA GLY A 519 -9.51 19.25 -15.39
C GLY A 519 -10.37 19.48 -16.63
N VAL A 520 -10.23 20.62 -17.29
CA VAL A 520 -10.96 20.95 -18.53
C VAL A 520 -10.12 20.58 -19.74
N GLN A 521 -10.60 19.69 -20.60
CA GLN A 521 -9.96 19.44 -21.89
C GLN A 521 -10.26 20.57 -22.88
N GLN A 522 -9.26 20.95 -23.66
CA GLN A 522 -9.41 21.92 -24.75
C GLN A 522 -8.71 21.40 -26.00
N LEU A 523 -9.34 21.54 -27.16
CA LEU A 523 -8.74 21.16 -28.44
C LEU A 523 -8.11 22.39 -29.10
N LEU A 524 -6.80 22.53 -28.92
CA LEU A 524 -6.02 23.61 -29.53
C LEU A 524 -5.71 23.25 -30.98
N CYS A 525 -5.52 24.24 -31.85
CA CYS A 525 -5.11 24.04 -33.24
C CYS A 525 -3.75 24.68 -33.58
N PRO A 526 -2.67 24.45 -32.81
CA PRO A 526 -1.34 24.99 -33.12
C PRO A 526 -0.93 24.54 -34.53
N GLN A 527 -0.58 25.51 -35.38
CA GLN A 527 -0.20 25.27 -36.78
C GLN A 527 -1.28 24.51 -37.59
N GLY A 528 -2.56 24.67 -37.22
CA GLY A 528 -3.69 24.02 -37.88
C GLY A 528 -3.86 22.54 -37.58
N ARG A 529 -3.14 21.98 -36.58
CA ARG A 529 -3.26 20.58 -36.18
C ARG A 529 -3.95 20.47 -34.82
N PRO A 530 -5.04 19.71 -34.68
CA PRO A 530 -5.73 19.54 -33.40
C PRO A 530 -4.82 18.83 -32.38
N ARG A 531 -4.65 19.43 -31.21
CA ARG A 531 -3.85 18.96 -30.07
C ARG A 531 -4.67 19.12 -28.79
N PRO A 532 -4.90 18.06 -28.01
CA PRO A 532 -5.55 18.20 -26.72
C PRO A 532 -4.60 18.86 -25.71
N HIS A 533 -5.14 19.82 -24.95
CA HIS A 533 -4.54 20.37 -23.74
C HIS A 533 -5.52 20.12 -22.57
N VAL A 534 -5.01 20.19 -21.33
CA VAL A 534 -5.85 20.12 -20.12
C VAL A 534 -5.50 21.31 -19.26
N THR A 535 -6.50 22.09 -18.86
CA THR A 535 -6.36 23.30 -18.05
C THR A 535 -7.05 23.07 -16.71
N GLU A 536 -6.43 23.46 -15.61
CA GLU A 536 -6.97 23.26 -14.27
C GLU A 536 -7.83 24.44 -13.80
N LEU A 537 -9.05 24.18 -13.33
CA LEU A 537 -9.87 25.15 -12.60
C LEU A 537 -9.87 24.80 -11.12
N GLN A 538 -9.45 25.74 -10.26
CA GLN A 538 -9.48 25.61 -8.80
C GLN A 538 -10.63 26.46 -8.24
N LEU A 539 -11.71 25.82 -7.76
CA LEU A 539 -12.88 26.49 -7.19
C LEU A 539 -12.80 26.51 -5.66
N GLN A 540 -12.86 27.70 -5.06
CA GLN A 540 -12.63 27.92 -3.62
C GLN A 540 -13.70 28.83 -2.98
N LEU A 541 -13.91 28.68 -1.68
CA LEU A 541 -14.60 29.70 -0.88
C LEU A 541 -13.65 30.86 -0.56
N ARG A 542 -14.17 32.08 -0.53
CA ARG A 542 -13.45 33.30 -0.12
C ARG A 542 -12.63 33.11 1.14
N LEU A 543 -13.26 32.65 2.21
CA LEU A 543 -12.66 32.48 3.54
C LEU A 543 -11.42 31.55 3.51
N LEU A 544 -11.49 30.48 2.71
CA LEU A 544 -10.37 29.54 2.52
C LEU A 544 -9.30 30.11 1.59
N TYR A 545 -9.69 30.82 0.53
CA TYR A 545 -8.76 31.51 -0.37
C TYR A 545 -7.96 32.60 0.37
N ASP A 546 -8.60 33.33 1.28
CA ASP A 546 -7.95 34.36 2.08
C ASP A 546 -6.99 33.77 3.12
N VAL A 547 -7.27 32.56 3.65
CA VAL A 547 -6.25 31.79 4.39
C VAL A 547 -5.12 31.38 3.44
N ARG A 548 -5.42 30.86 2.24
CA ARG A 548 -4.40 30.45 1.26
C ARG A 548 -3.41 31.57 0.94
N GLN A 549 -3.90 32.78 0.65
CA GLN A 549 -3.05 33.93 0.29
C GLN A 549 -2.18 34.44 1.45
N ARG A 550 -2.64 34.31 2.71
CA ARG A 550 -1.89 34.78 3.90
C ARG A 550 -0.97 33.72 4.50
N ALA A 551 -1.49 32.51 4.69
CA ALA A 551 -0.84 31.44 5.44
C ALA A 551 0.15 30.65 4.58
N VAL A 552 -0.20 30.28 3.34
CA VAL A 552 0.65 29.39 2.52
C VAL A 552 1.98 30.05 2.17
N VAL A 553 1.99 31.35 1.84
CA VAL A 553 3.24 32.09 1.54
C VAL A 553 4.19 32.09 2.75
N LYS A 554 3.65 32.37 3.95
CA LYS A 554 4.36 32.37 5.23
C LYS A 554 4.90 30.98 5.58
N SER A 555 4.04 29.96 5.56
CA SER A 555 4.42 28.58 5.93
C SER A 555 5.33 27.92 4.89
N HIS A 556 5.19 28.23 3.59
CA HIS A 556 6.11 27.77 2.56
C HIS A 556 7.50 28.37 2.75
N ALA A 557 7.60 29.67 3.06
CA ALA A 557 8.87 30.31 3.40
C ALA A 557 9.49 29.72 4.69
N ALA A 558 8.69 29.40 5.70
CA ALA A 558 9.14 28.71 6.92
C ALA A 558 9.66 27.30 6.63
N MET A 559 8.93 26.50 5.85
CA MET A 559 9.34 25.15 5.44
C MET A 559 10.60 25.15 4.57
N GLN A 560 10.71 26.05 3.59
CA GLN A 560 11.94 26.26 2.82
C GLN A 560 13.11 26.64 3.72
N ARG A 561 12.89 27.56 4.67
CA ARG A 561 13.91 27.97 5.63
C ARG A 561 14.36 26.81 6.53
N LEU A 562 13.47 25.95 7.00
CA LEU A 562 13.83 24.75 7.78
C LEU A 562 14.75 23.80 7.00
N LEU A 563 14.54 23.65 5.69
CA LEU A 563 15.41 22.85 4.82
C LEU A 563 16.81 23.47 4.64
N LEU A 564 16.88 24.79 4.54
CA LEU A 564 18.12 25.55 4.28
C LEU A 564 18.96 25.80 5.54
N ASP A 565 18.35 26.26 6.64
CA ASP A 565 19.04 26.59 7.91
C ASP A 565 19.73 25.37 8.55
N ARG A 566 19.33 24.14 8.16
CA ARG A 566 19.96 22.88 8.58
C ARG A 566 21.15 22.44 7.72
N GLY A 567 21.42 23.11 6.60
CA GLY A 567 22.55 22.83 5.70
C GLY A 567 22.51 21.47 4.98
N CYS A 568 21.42 20.72 5.08
CA CYS A 568 21.29 19.35 4.56
C CYS A 568 20.55 19.26 3.22
N VAL A 569 20.14 20.40 2.63
CA VAL A 569 19.45 20.50 1.33
C VAL A 569 19.90 21.78 0.63
N ASN A 570 20.21 21.73 -0.66
CA ASN A 570 20.63 22.92 -1.42
C ASN A 570 19.41 23.79 -1.81
N ALA A 571 19.65 25.07 -2.11
CA ALA A 571 18.59 25.99 -2.58
C ALA A 571 17.93 25.55 -3.90
N SER A 572 18.63 24.79 -4.75
CA SER A 572 18.07 24.14 -5.94
C SER A 572 17.07 23.03 -5.60
N ASP A 573 17.30 22.33 -4.50
CA ASP A 573 16.66 21.04 -4.20
C ASP A 573 15.51 21.22 -3.19
N ALA A 574 15.50 22.32 -2.44
CA ALA A 574 14.54 22.57 -1.36
C ALA A 574 13.07 22.44 -1.78
N ASN A 575 12.69 22.92 -2.97
CA ASN A 575 11.33 22.79 -3.50
C ASN A 575 10.98 21.34 -3.88
N ASP A 576 11.96 20.59 -4.41
CA ASP A 576 11.79 19.20 -4.83
C ASP A 576 11.72 18.26 -3.60
N VAL A 577 12.56 18.51 -2.59
CA VAL A 577 12.52 17.87 -1.28
C VAL A 577 11.20 18.17 -0.57
N LEU A 578 10.76 19.44 -0.52
CA LEU A 578 9.49 19.82 0.11
C LEU A 578 8.32 19.10 -0.58
N ARG A 579 8.26 19.08 -1.92
CA ARG A 579 7.23 18.35 -2.65
C ARG A 579 7.25 16.83 -2.36
N VAL A 580 8.42 16.21 -2.26
CA VAL A 580 8.53 14.79 -1.88
C VAL A 580 8.08 14.54 -0.45
N VAL A 581 8.36 15.45 0.49
CA VAL A 581 7.82 15.39 1.85
C VAL A 581 6.30 15.49 1.80
N LEU A 582 5.73 16.54 1.21
CA LEU A 582 4.27 16.77 1.14
C LEU A 582 3.51 15.61 0.49
N CYS A 583 3.97 15.08 -0.65
CA CYS A 583 3.35 13.89 -1.26
C CYS A 583 3.59 12.59 -0.46
N SER A 584 4.47 12.59 0.54
CA SER A 584 4.57 11.51 1.53
C SER A 584 3.68 11.76 2.76
N LEU A 585 3.24 13.01 2.98
CA LEU A 585 2.29 13.42 4.03
C LEU A 585 0.83 13.17 3.59
N GLU A 586 0.52 13.38 2.32
CA GLU A 586 -0.80 13.10 1.68
C GLU A 586 -1.20 11.62 1.75
N GLY A 587 -0.22 10.72 1.93
CA GLY A 587 -0.40 9.28 1.85
C GLY A 587 -0.39 8.77 0.40
N ALA A 588 -0.43 7.44 0.25
CA ALA A 588 -0.58 6.83 -1.06
C ALA A 588 -2.08 6.65 -1.34
N PRO A 589 -2.65 7.23 -2.41
CA PRO A 589 -4.09 7.16 -2.67
C PRO A 589 -4.61 5.72 -2.64
N GLN A 590 -5.78 5.50 -2.04
CA GLN A 590 -6.22 4.16 -1.60
C GLN A 590 -6.37 3.11 -2.72
N GLY A 591 -6.43 3.52 -3.99
CA GLY A 591 -6.38 2.63 -5.16
C GLY A 591 -4.97 2.27 -5.64
N SER A 592 -3.95 3.05 -5.29
CA SER A 592 -2.54 2.84 -5.64
C SER A 592 -1.86 1.81 -4.74
N GLN A 593 -2.40 0.58 -4.75
CA GLN A 593 -1.55 -0.56 -4.40
C GLN A 593 -0.39 -0.63 -5.41
N VAL A 594 0.79 -0.17 -4.98
CA VAL A 594 2.06 -0.65 -5.51
C VAL A 594 1.92 -2.16 -5.64
N ARG A 595 1.99 -2.69 -6.88
CA ARG A 595 2.01 -4.14 -7.11
C ARG A 595 3.08 -4.72 -6.19
N LYS A 596 2.66 -5.45 -5.15
CA LYS A 596 3.60 -6.14 -4.25
C LYS A 596 4.53 -6.95 -5.15
N PRO A 597 5.86 -6.70 -5.16
CA PRO A 597 6.78 -7.52 -5.93
C PRO A 597 6.56 -8.97 -5.47
N ASP A 598 6.22 -9.85 -6.41
CA ASP A 598 5.52 -11.14 -6.21
C ASP A 598 5.70 -11.69 -4.79
N ALA A 599 4.63 -11.61 -3.98
CA ALA A 599 4.67 -11.71 -2.51
C ALA A 599 5.75 -12.70 -2.03
N PRO A 600 6.81 -12.21 -1.36
CA PRO A 600 8.14 -12.80 -1.39
C PRO A 600 8.08 -14.28 -1.04
N ALA A 601 8.59 -15.15 -1.91
CA ALA A 601 8.11 -16.54 -2.10
C ALA A 601 7.79 -17.37 -0.84
N GLY A 602 8.51 -17.14 0.27
CA GLY A 602 8.17 -17.72 1.59
C GLY A 602 6.77 -17.38 2.11
N ALA A 603 6.17 -16.24 1.76
CA ALA A 603 4.81 -15.85 2.15
C ALA A 603 3.74 -16.64 1.39
N ALA A 604 3.90 -16.80 0.07
CA ALA A 604 3.04 -17.67 -0.73
C ALA A 604 3.18 -19.14 -0.28
N LEU A 605 4.41 -19.60 -0.04
CA LEU A 605 4.71 -20.94 0.46
C LEU A 605 4.15 -21.19 1.87
N ALA A 606 4.22 -20.22 2.78
CA ALA A 606 3.61 -20.29 4.10
C ALA A 606 2.08 -20.42 4.01
N ALA A 607 1.43 -19.65 3.13
CA ALA A 607 -0.01 -19.76 2.90
C ALA A 607 -0.40 -21.12 2.29
N GLU A 608 0.41 -21.71 1.40
CA GLU A 608 0.17 -23.07 0.90
C GLU A 608 0.41 -24.15 1.96
N LEU A 609 1.45 -24.02 2.78
CA LEU A 609 1.71 -24.92 3.92
C LEU A 609 0.57 -24.88 4.94
N GLN A 610 0.06 -23.70 5.29
CA GLN A 610 -1.10 -23.53 6.18
C GLN A 610 -2.37 -24.16 5.59
N ARG A 611 -2.63 -23.99 4.28
CA ARG A 611 -3.76 -24.66 3.60
C ARG A 611 -3.61 -26.17 3.55
N ALA A 612 -2.38 -26.68 3.40
CA ALA A 612 -2.09 -28.10 3.42
C ALA A 612 -2.30 -28.68 4.82
N GLU A 613 -1.77 -28.02 5.85
CA GLU A 613 -1.95 -28.40 7.25
C GLU A 613 -3.43 -28.38 7.64
N ALA A 614 -4.18 -27.31 7.33
CA ALA A 614 -5.60 -27.21 7.66
C ALA A 614 -6.44 -28.34 7.05
N LYS A 615 -6.13 -28.76 5.82
CA LYS A 615 -6.77 -29.93 5.19
C LYS A 615 -6.37 -31.24 5.84
N LEU A 616 -5.09 -31.38 6.19
CA LEU A 616 -4.57 -32.59 6.84
C LEU A 616 -5.08 -32.76 8.27
N ARG A 617 -5.28 -31.68 9.04
CA ARG A 617 -5.83 -31.75 10.42
C ARG A 617 -7.17 -32.50 10.49
N VAL A 618 -7.96 -32.49 9.41
CA VAL A 618 -9.25 -33.18 9.31
C VAL A 618 -9.12 -34.66 8.93
N SER A 619 -8.06 -35.05 8.21
CA SER A 619 -7.90 -36.41 7.66
C SER A 619 -6.80 -37.26 8.31
N ASP A 620 -5.73 -36.62 8.78
CA ASP A 620 -4.55 -37.21 9.42
C ASP A 620 -3.83 -36.15 10.29
N PRO A 621 -4.16 -36.08 11.60
CA PRO A 621 -3.56 -35.10 12.51
C PRO A 621 -2.04 -35.26 12.70
N GLN A 622 -1.49 -36.48 12.54
CA GLN A 622 -0.06 -36.70 12.70
C GLN A 622 0.72 -36.18 11.49
N LEU A 623 0.22 -36.44 10.26
CA LEU A 623 0.79 -35.88 9.05
C LEU A 623 0.62 -34.35 9.00
N ALA A 624 -0.46 -33.79 9.55
CA ALA A 624 -0.63 -32.35 9.72
C ALA A 624 0.48 -31.74 10.61
N LEU A 625 0.71 -32.31 11.80
CA LEU A 625 1.77 -31.86 12.72
C LEU A 625 3.17 -31.95 12.07
N LEU A 626 3.41 -33.00 11.28
CA LEU A 626 4.68 -33.22 10.58
C LEU A 626 4.88 -32.21 9.43
N VAL A 627 3.83 -31.90 8.66
CA VAL A 627 3.84 -30.83 7.65
C VAL A 627 4.06 -29.46 8.29
N SER A 628 3.44 -29.19 9.44
CA SER A 628 3.64 -27.95 10.20
C SER A 628 5.11 -27.76 10.58
N ARG A 629 5.70 -28.76 11.26
CA ARG A 629 7.11 -28.74 11.71
C ARG A 629 8.10 -28.61 10.54
N LEU A 630 7.89 -29.33 9.44
CA LEU A 630 8.71 -29.20 8.24
C LEU A 630 8.55 -27.82 7.57
N GLY A 631 7.33 -27.27 7.58
CA GLY A 631 7.06 -25.92 7.10
C GLY A 631 7.79 -24.84 7.88
N THR A 632 7.78 -24.91 9.22
CA THR A 632 8.53 -23.98 10.09
C THR A 632 10.03 -24.04 9.80
N LEU A 633 10.62 -25.23 9.75
CA LEU A 633 12.05 -25.41 9.47
C LEU A 633 12.43 -24.91 8.07
N LEU A 634 11.62 -25.20 7.05
CA LEU A 634 11.88 -24.72 5.68
C LEU A 634 11.82 -23.19 5.58
N LEU A 635 10.87 -22.55 6.28
CA LEU A 635 10.76 -21.10 6.34
C LEU A 635 11.88 -20.46 7.17
N GLN A 636 12.41 -21.15 8.18
CA GLN A 636 13.57 -20.73 8.95
C GLN A 636 14.85 -20.78 8.10
N GLU A 637 15.12 -21.88 7.41
CA GLU A 637 16.25 -22.00 6.48
C GLU A 637 16.19 -20.96 5.35
N LEU A 638 15.01 -20.71 4.78
CA LEU A 638 14.82 -19.66 3.78
C LEU A 638 15.08 -18.23 4.32
N ARG A 639 14.82 -17.97 5.61
CA ARG A 639 15.25 -16.73 6.28
C ARG A 639 16.77 -16.70 6.45
N CYS A 640 17.38 -17.75 6.99
CA CYS A 640 18.84 -17.82 7.16
C CYS A 640 19.59 -17.64 5.83
N VAL A 641 19.12 -18.26 4.74
CA VAL A 641 19.68 -18.07 3.39
C VAL A 641 19.46 -16.65 2.87
N ARG A 642 18.26 -16.08 3.03
CA ARG A 642 17.99 -14.67 2.68
C ARG A 642 18.95 -13.74 3.42
N ASP A 643 19.13 -13.94 4.71
CA ASP A 643 19.89 -13.04 5.59
C ASP A 643 21.40 -13.16 5.35
N LEU A 644 21.90 -14.37 5.05
CA LEU A 644 23.26 -14.59 4.53
C LEU A 644 23.49 -13.90 3.17
N LEU A 645 22.52 -13.97 2.25
CA LEU A 645 22.62 -13.28 0.96
C LEU A 645 22.56 -11.75 1.15
N SER A 646 21.68 -11.25 2.01
CA SER A 646 21.60 -9.83 2.36
C SER A 646 22.88 -9.31 3.03
N ALA A 647 23.56 -10.11 3.85
CA ALA A 647 24.87 -9.76 4.40
C ALA A 647 25.96 -9.76 3.30
N ALA A 648 26.03 -10.82 2.48
CA ALA A 648 27.03 -10.98 1.43
C ALA A 648 26.91 -9.93 0.32
N PHE A 649 25.70 -9.52 -0.05
CA PHE A 649 25.45 -8.46 -1.03
C PHE A 649 25.36 -7.07 -0.41
N GLY A 650 24.98 -6.92 0.86
CA GLY A 650 24.96 -5.63 1.56
C GLY A 650 26.34 -5.00 1.74
N LEU A 651 27.40 -5.81 1.78
CA LEU A 651 28.79 -5.35 1.73
C LEU A 651 29.23 -4.82 0.36
N LEU A 652 28.40 -4.96 -0.69
CA LEU A 652 28.63 -4.41 -2.02
C LEU A 652 27.58 -3.32 -2.31
N LYS A 653 27.99 -2.05 -2.21
CA LYS A 653 27.12 -0.84 -2.24
C LYS A 653 26.32 -0.57 -3.54
N LYS A 654 26.09 -1.55 -4.41
CA LYS A 654 25.10 -1.48 -5.51
C LYS A 654 24.42 -2.84 -5.71
N PRO A 655 23.07 -2.91 -5.76
CA PRO A 655 22.40 -4.10 -6.23
C PRO A 655 22.74 -4.35 -7.71
N PRO A 656 22.73 -5.61 -8.18
CA PRO A 656 22.78 -5.89 -9.61
C PRO A 656 21.50 -5.36 -10.29
N PRO A 657 21.57 -4.90 -11.55
CA PRO A 657 20.37 -4.56 -12.32
C PRO A 657 19.50 -5.80 -12.52
N ALA A 658 18.17 -5.60 -12.56
CA ALA A 658 17.19 -6.68 -12.66
C ALA A 658 17.31 -7.47 -13.97
N LEU A 659 17.01 -8.78 -13.89
CA LEU A 659 16.94 -9.76 -14.97
C LEU A 659 15.84 -10.78 -14.66
#